data_AF-A0A349Z5D7-F1
#
_entry.id   AF-A0A349Z5D7-F1
#
_cell.length_a   1.000
_cell.length_b   1.000
_cell.length_c   1.000
_cell.angle_alpha   90.00
_cell.angle_beta   90.00
_cell.angle_gamma   90.00
#
_symmetry.space_group_name_H-M   'P 1'
#
loop_
_entity.id
_entity.type
_entity.pdbx_description
1 polymer ?
#
loop_
_entity_poly.entity_id
_entity_poly.type
_entity_poly.pdbx_seq_one_letter_code
_entity_poly.pdbx_strand_id
1 'polypeptide(L)'
;MRNLKFIILCIAVVMAACASTGSSEEAPATKVNLITLPMPQAEPGYKLMSIYQQSADEASFVGEAKQLLKKERIKRIVGSLDDEQYAVLCPLLAEMQKQEGDVTQAVRQLLSQPSIANAKLIATVFQLFPVTRYPLYHSLRKDPTLNELPWAQWANNKKILPPKFLPRQATDTHFVQPLIHSASITLFDKPATVANTVKYRAIGSQTWLQAMPLQHEPITNVLTGSIVHLAPATTYEVEVTLQNHNAAPAQQHLTFTTRANTPPINPDKVYQLADIYQGGTLDLAALNISGDENGWAKIVGSPELPVEANAGDNYAINIGAQSYIYFEDITVKGGRRFAIHSDKAHHLWFNQCDISGWGRAPGHIKNGVAYESENANNPINYDAGFYLKETGVVVVEHCHVHDPIPKANSWKHGHPQGPTAFLTHANHPNPAYKGQVILRHNTFEGKPEHRYNDIIEGRYNGEFYGAFVRDSAIYNNTFKYGNDDVIELDGSQYNVLVYNNDMSHTYAGISAIPNRLGPSYIFNNYLHDLGDDTGKMWTAIKVGGLYTRPTGRVNIWQNYITVYRNAIAASRFEGNSAFWLDVQNNVFITRSANNTSGFGIYDIQPYALSIYKNNYDYNLNTSAMRNKTAADIYSAPTQDIDLAAQAWTWFKDNHPVRQLPVNNALPALPNFAVQTGHHQLIGNYTMDSGSLKERPTN
;
A
#
# COMPACT_ATOMS: atom_id res chain seq x y z
N MET A 1 -53.27 24.15 44.23
CA MET A 1 -54.11 22.99 43.89
C MET A 1 -53.76 22.58 42.46
N ARG A 2 -52.87 21.60 42.28
CA ARG A 2 -53.15 20.23 41.80
C ARG A 2 -53.89 20.14 40.45
N ASN A 3 -53.11 19.75 39.44
CA ASN A 3 -53.31 18.66 38.47
C ASN A 3 -54.59 18.57 37.63
N LEU A 4 -54.43 18.39 36.30
CA LEU A 4 -54.74 17.15 35.54
C LEU A 4 -54.46 17.41 34.04
N LYS A 5 -53.53 16.69 33.41
CA LYS A 5 -53.70 15.44 32.60
C LYS A 5 -54.33 15.62 31.22
N PHE A 6 -53.61 15.06 30.22
CA PHE A 6 -54.09 14.26 29.07
C PHE A 6 -55.02 15.01 28.07
N ILE A 7 -54.88 14.97 26.74
CA ILE A 7 -54.82 13.79 25.87
C ILE A 7 -54.76 14.29 24.38
N ILE A 8 -54.01 13.59 23.52
CA ILE A 8 -54.30 13.27 22.09
C ILE A 8 -54.32 14.44 21.06
N LEU A 9 -53.34 14.55 20.15
CA LEU A 9 -53.20 13.84 18.84
C LEU A 9 -54.07 14.46 17.71
N CYS A 10 -53.41 14.79 16.60
CA CYS A 10 -53.94 14.90 15.21
C CYS A 10 -54.91 16.06 14.91
N ILE A 11 -54.58 17.07 14.10
CA ILE A 11 -54.44 17.17 12.62
C ILE A 11 -54.55 18.71 12.37
N ALA A 12 -53.86 19.42 11.46
CA ALA A 12 -53.47 19.15 10.09
C ALA A 12 -52.29 20.03 9.68
N VAL A 13 -51.49 19.46 8.79
CA VAL A 13 -50.64 20.12 7.80
C VAL A 13 -51.50 21.03 6.91
N VAL A 14 -50.95 22.17 6.47
CA VAL A 14 -50.95 22.70 5.08
C VAL A 14 -50.89 24.26 5.06
N MET A 15 -49.84 24.75 4.39
CA MET A 15 -49.50 26.13 3.97
C MET A 15 -48.75 27.00 5.01
N ALA A 16 -47.45 27.28 4.86
CA ALA A 16 -46.77 28.04 3.77
C ALA A 16 -47.34 29.46 3.64
N ALA A 17 -46.59 30.56 3.56
CA ALA A 17 -45.17 30.87 3.57
C ALA A 17 -45.08 32.40 3.77
N CYS A 18 -43.92 32.91 4.22
CA CYS A 18 -43.32 34.24 3.96
C CYS A 18 -44.22 35.51 4.06
N ALA A 19 -43.87 36.60 4.75
CA ALA A 19 -42.58 37.24 4.95
C ALA A 19 -42.70 38.43 5.92
N SER A 20 -41.56 38.84 6.48
CA SER A 20 -41.24 40.18 7.05
C SER A 20 -42.06 40.65 8.28
N THR A 21 -41.47 41.01 9.41
CA THR A 21 -40.50 42.10 9.64
C THR A 21 -39.91 41.93 11.04
N GLY A 22 -38.69 42.42 11.26
CA GLY A 22 -37.86 42.09 12.43
C GLY A 22 -38.27 42.68 13.77
N SER A 23 -37.75 42.08 14.84
CA SER A 23 -37.08 42.76 15.94
C SER A 23 -36.31 41.73 16.77
N SER A 24 -35.26 42.23 17.40
CA SER A 24 -34.21 41.58 18.19
C SER A 24 -34.70 40.59 19.26
N GLU A 25 -34.09 39.40 19.29
CA GLU A 25 -33.89 38.62 20.51
C GLU A 25 -32.68 37.68 20.34
N GLU A 26 -31.90 37.55 21.40
CA GLU A 26 -30.64 36.80 21.46
C GLU A 26 -30.81 35.35 20.99
N ALA A 27 -29.95 34.92 20.06
CA ALA A 27 -29.92 33.54 19.61
C ALA A 27 -29.45 32.62 20.76
N PRO A 28 -30.18 31.53 21.06
CA PRO A 28 -29.70 30.54 22.00
C PRO A 28 -28.44 29.91 21.42
N ALA A 29 -27.41 29.76 22.27
CA ALA A 29 -26.17 29.09 21.93
C ALA A 29 -26.48 27.77 21.24
N THR A 30 -26.23 27.73 19.93
CA THR A 30 -26.28 26.52 19.12
C THR A 30 -25.29 25.55 19.73
N LYS A 31 -25.81 24.53 20.44
CA LYS A 31 -25.05 23.33 20.72
C LYS A 31 -24.55 22.83 19.37
N VAL A 32 -23.25 22.98 19.17
CA VAL A 32 -22.53 22.39 18.04
C VAL A 32 -22.78 20.89 18.17
N ASN A 33 -23.65 20.35 17.31
CA ASN A 33 -23.63 18.93 17.01
C ASN A 33 -22.29 18.68 16.31
N LEU A 34 -21.26 18.44 17.12
CA LEU A 34 -20.05 17.77 16.69
C LEU A 34 -20.52 16.47 16.09
N ILE A 35 -20.47 16.42 14.77
CA ILE A 35 -20.69 15.24 13.96
C ILE A 35 -19.97 14.07 14.65
N THR A 36 -20.76 13.16 15.20
CA THR A 36 -20.33 11.84 15.63
C THR A 36 -19.79 11.13 14.39
N LEU A 37 -18.51 11.35 14.09
CA LEU A 37 -17.76 10.40 13.28
C LEU A 37 -17.92 9.05 13.98
N PRO A 38 -18.32 7.97 13.30
CA PRO A 38 -18.32 6.65 13.89
C PRO A 38 -16.86 6.29 14.21
N MET A 39 -16.41 6.65 15.42
CA MET A 39 -15.08 6.41 15.94
C MET A 39 -14.85 4.89 16.05
N PRO A 40 -13.62 4.41 15.87
CA PRO A 40 -13.32 3.01 15.57
C PRO A 40 -13.54 2.11 16.80
N GLN A 41 -14.77 1.62 16.98
CA GLN A 41 -15.17 0.66 18.04
C GLN A 41 -14.39 -0.68 18.01
N ALA A 42 -13.38 -0.81 17.14
CA ALA A 42 -12.57 -2.00 16.96
C ALA A 42 -11.18 -1.94 17.63
N GLU A 43 -10.68 -0.77 18.05
CA GLU A 43 -9.38 -0.66 18.75
C GLU A 43 -9.43 -1.30 20.15
N PRO A 44 -8.29 -1.80 20.68
CA PRO A 44 -8.20 -2.40 22.00
C PRO A 44 -8.79 -1.54 23.13
N GLY A 45 -8.47 -0.25 23.15
CA GLY A 45 -8.92 0.66 24.22
C GLY A 45 -10.44 0.84 24.28
N TYR A 46 -11.12 0.98 23.14
CA TYR A 46 -12.59 1.07 23.12
C TYR A 46 -13.27 -0.23 23.58
N LYS A 47 -12.66 -1.39 23.28
CA LYS A 47 -13.15 -2.69 23.78
C LYS A 47 -12.98 -2.80 25.29
N LEU A 48 -11.85 -2.34 25.84
CA LEU A 48 -11.66 -2.29 27.28
C LEU A 48 -12.66 -1.32 27.93
N MET A 49 -12.95 -0.17 27.32
CA MET A 49 -13.97 0.75 27.80
C MET A 49 -15.36 0.09 27.86
N SER A 50 -15.76 -0.65 26.83
CA SER A 50 -17.06 -1.34 26.83
C SER A 50 -17.17 -2.41 27.92
N ILE A 51 -16.05 -3.04 28.28
CA ILE A 51 -16.01 -4.05 29.35
C ILE A 51 -16.03 -3.36 30.70
N TYR A 52 -15.23 -2.31 30.87
CA TYR A 52 -15.21 -1.47 32.07
C TYR A 52 -16.61 -0.96 32.44
N GLN A 53 -17.40 -0.55 31.44
CA GLN A 53 -18.81 -0.13 31.62
C GLN A 53 -19.74 -1.26 32.11
N GLN A 54 -19.38 -2.52 31.87
CA GLN A 54 -20.18 -3.71 32.23
C GLN A 54 -19.68 -4.37 33.53
N SER A 55 -18.46 -4.07 33.97
CA SER A 55 -17.87 -4.63 35.18
C SER A 55 -18.48 -4.00 36.43
N ALA A 56 -18.66 -4.80 37.48
CA ALA A 56 -19.28 -4.35 38.74
C ALA A 56 -18.37 -3.42 39.57
N ASP A 57 -17.06 -3.62 39.49
CA ASP A 57 -16.03 -2.83 40.16
C ASP A 57 -14.68 -2.93 39.41
N GLU A 58 -13.70 -2.11 39.81
CA GLU A 58 -12.38 -2.08 39.17
C GLU A 58 -11.61 -3.41 39.30
N ALA A 59 -11.75 -4.11 40.42
CA ALA A 59 -11.06 -5.38 40.65
C ALA A 59 -11.59 -6.48 39.71
N SER A 60 -12.91 -6.51 39.53
CA SER A 60 -13.64 -7.38 38.60
C SER A 60 -13.24 -7.05 37.16
N PHE A 61 -13.18 -5.77 36.80
CA PHE A 61 -12.70 -5.32 35.49
C PHE A 61 -11.27 -5.80 35.22
N VAL A 62 -10.32 -5.57 36.15
CA VAL A 62 -8.93 -5.99 35.96
C VAL A 62 -8.83 -7.52 35.79
N GLY A 63 -9.65 -8.28 36.53
CA GLY A 63 -9.81 -9.72 36.34
C GLY A 63 -10.30 -10.10 34.94
N GLU A 64 -11.37 -9.47 34.46
CA GLU A 64 -11.95 -9.69 33.12
C GLU A 64 -11.01 -9.26 31.98
N ALA A 65 -10.36 -8.10 32.13
CA ALA A 65 -9.34 -7.60 31.20
C ALA A 65 -8.14 -8.55 31.12
N LYS A 66 -7.73 -9.16 32.24
CA LYS A 66 -6.72 -10.23 32.27
C LYS A 66 -7.23 -11.55 31.66
N GLN A 67 -8.53 -11.82 31.63
CA GLN A 67 -9.09 -12.98 30.91
C GLN A 67 -9.15 -12.78 29.39
N LEU A 68 -9.24 -11.53 28.89
CA LEU A 68 -9.11 -11.22 27.44
C LEU A 68 -7.75 -11.64 26.87
N LEU A 69 -6.75 -11.83 27.73
CA LEU A 69 -5.44 -12.43 27.41
C LEU A 69 -5.55 -13.88 26.90
N LYS A 70 -6.75 -14.47 26.87
CA LYS A 70 -6.98 -15.79 26.26
C LYS A 70 -7.52 -15.72 24.82
N LYS A 71 -7.95 -14.55 24.32
CA LYS A 71 -8.48 -14.38 22.95
C LYS A 71 -7.41 -13.79 22.02
N GLU A 72 -7.02 -14.56 20.98
CA GLU A 72 -5.91 -14.27 20.05
C GLU A 72 -5.89 -12.85 19.43
N ARG A 73 -7.04 -12.18 19.27
CA ARG A 73 -7.17 -10.97 18.45
C ARG A 73 -6.59 -9.68 19.06
N ILE A 74 -6.42 -9.61 20.39
CA ILE A 74 -5.94 -8.43 21.14
C ILE A 74 -4.98 -8.79 22.29
N LYS A 75 -4.90 -10.09 22.65
CA LYS A 75 -4.05 -10.64 23.70
C LYS A 75 -2.63 -10.08 23.73
N ARG A 76 -1.96 -9.92 22.58
CA ARG A 76 -0.59 -9.38 22.53
C ARG A 76 -0.51 -7.92 22.99
N ILE A 77 -1.48 -7.10 22.62
CA ILE A 77 -1.49 -5.67 22.93
C ILE A 77 -1.85 -5.44 24.40
N VAL A 78 -2.89 -6.09 24.89
CA VAL A 78 -3.34 -5.89 26.29
C VAL A 78 -2.51 -6.70 27.29
N GLY A 79 -2.00 -7.88 26.88
CA GLY A 79 -1.21 -8.76 27.75
C GLY A 79 0.24 -8.38 27.94
N SER A 80 0.70 -7.36 27.23
CA SER A 80 2.02 -6.79 27.41
C SER A 80 2.00 -5.48 28.22
N LEU A 81 0.86 -5.11 28.81
CA LEU A 81 0.80 -4.01 29.76
C LEU A 81 1.52 -4.41 31.06
N ASP A 82 2.42 -3.56 31.53
CA ASP A 82 3.06 -3.71 32.84
C ASP A 82 2.14 -3.26 33.99
N ASP A 83 2.51 -3.57 35.25
CA ASP A 83 1.68 -3.23 36.42
C ASP A 83 1.45 -1.72 36.58
N GLU A 84 2.41 -0.89 36.17
CA GLU A 84 2.27 0.58 36.21
C GLU A 84 1.34 1.10 35.10
N GLN A 85 1.29 0.43 33.94
CA GLN A 85 0.32 0.70 32.89
C GLN A 85 -1.09 0.27 33.31
N TYR A 86 -1.23 -0.83 34.06
CA TYR A 86 -2.51 -1.20 34.68
C TYR A 86 -2.98 -0.16 35.70
N ALA A 87 -2.07 0.47 36.46
CA ALA A 87 -2.42 1.49 37.45
C ALA A 87 -3.07 2.75 36.83
N VAL A 88 -2.73 3.09 35.58
CA VAL A 88 -3.34 4.22 34.85
C VAL A 88 -4.52 3.81 33.96
N LEU A 89 -4.79 2.52 33.83
CA LEU A 89 -5.82 1.99 32.94
C LEU A 89 -7.24 2.36 33.41
N CYS A 90 -7.59 2.10 34.67
CA CYS A 90 -8.92 2.44 35.21
C CYS A 90 -9.18 3.96 35.17
N PRO A 91 -8.25 4.84 35.60
CA PRO A 91 -8.41 6.29 35.44
C PRO A 91 -8.65 6.71 33.99
N LEU A 92 -7.92 6.13 33.04
CA LEU A 92 -8.11 6.38 31.61
C LEU A 92 -9.51 6.00 31.13
N LEU A 93 -9.97 4.78 31.43
CA LEU A 93 -11.28 4.30 30.99
C LEU A 93 -12.43 5.04 31.65
N ALA A 94 -12.31 5.36 32.95
CA ALA A 94 -13.27 6.16 33.68
C ALA A 94 -13.40 7.57 33.09
N GLU A 95 -12.27 8.21 32.78
CA GLU A 95 -12.29 9.55 32.17
C GLU A 95 -12.82 9.50 30.73
N MET A 96 -12.43 8.50 29.93
CA MET A 96 -13.01 8.29 28.60
C MET A 96 -14.54 8.15 28.66
N GLN A 97 -15.07 7.44 29.66
CA GLN A 97 -16.51 7.31 29.85
C GLN A 97 -17.19 8.67 30.14
N LYS A 98 -16.56 9.54 30.94
CA LYS A 98 -17.07 10.91 31.17
C LYS A 98 -17.04 11.77 29.92
N GLN A 99 -16.04 11.56 29.07
CA GLN A 99 -15.84 12.27 27.80
C GLN A 99 -16.53 11.58 26.62
N GLU A 100 -17.52 10.72 26.86
CA GLU A 100 -18.29 10.01 25.82
C GLU A 100 -17.42 9.23 24.81
N GLY A 101 -16.25 8.75 25.25
CA GLY A 101 -15.28 8.02 24.44
C GLY A 101 -14.23 8.91 23.75
N ASP A 102 -14.21 10.22 23.96
CA ASP A 102 -13.16 11.11 23.45
C ASP A 102 -11.83 10.87 24.19
N VAL A 103 -10.98 10.04 23.60
CA VAL A 103 -9.64 9.70 24.10
C VAL A 103 -8.76 10.95 24.23
N THR A 104 -8.90 11.93 23.34
CA THR A 104 -8.05 13.12 23.35
C THR A 104 -8.36 14.00 24.56
N GLN A 105 -9.65 14.25 24.81
CA GLN A 105 -10.07 15.01 25.99
C GLN A 105 -9.74 14.26 27.28
N ALA A 106 -9.98 12.95 27.33
CA ALA A 106 -9.67 12.15 28.51
C ALA A 106 -8.18 12.21 28.87
N VAL A 107 -7.30 12.07 27.88
CA VAL A 107 -5.84 12.17 28.10
C VAL A 107 -5.43 13.56 28.56
N ARG A 108 -5.96 14.62 27.95
CA ARG A 108 -5.67 16.01 28.37
C ARG A 108 -6.09 16.27 29.82
N GLN A 109 -7.25 15.76 30.23
CA GLN A 109 -7.75 15.91 31.60
C GLN A 109 -6.93 15.11 32.63
N LEU A 110 -6.33 13.98 32.23
CA LEU A 110 -5.49 13.18 33.12
C LEU A 110 -4.07 13.71 33.22
N LEU A 111 -3.51 14.29 32.15
CA LEU A 111 -2.17 14.90 32.17
C LEU A 111 -2.04 16.09 33.12
N SER A 112 -3.16 16.72 33.50
CA SER A 112 -3.19 17.82 34.48
C SER A 112 -3.27 17.34 35.93
N GLN A 113 -3.39 16.02 36.18
CA GLN A 113 -3.55 15.46 37.52
C GLN A 113 -2.20 15.01 38.10
N PRO A 114 -1.77 15.53 39.27
CA PRO A 114 -0.48 15.18 39.86
C PRO A 114 -0.30 13.70 40.22
N SER A 115 -1.41 12.98 40.44
CA SER A 115 -1.41 11.54 40.78
C SER A 115 -1.18 10.62 39.59
N ILE A 116 -1.23 11.14 38.35
CA ILE A 116 -1.09 10.35 37.14
C ILE A 116 0.35 10.43 36.63
N ALA A 117 0.99 9.26 36.48
CA ALA A 117 2.30 9.18 35.86
C ALA A 117 2.18 9.44 34.34
N ASN A 118 2.45 10.67 33.91
CA ASN A 118 2.31 11.13 32.51
C ASN A 118 2.94 10.19 31.47
N ALA A 119 4.17 9.72 31.71
CA ALA A 119 4.86 8.81 30.81
C ALA A 119 4.14 7.46 30.65
N LYS A 120 3.53 6.95 31.74
CA LYS A 120 2.80 5.68 31.74
C LYS A 120 1.41 5.82 31.14
N LEU A 121 0.73 6.94 31.36
CA LEU A 121 -0.51 7.27 30.66
C LEU A 121 -0.29 7.27 29.15
N ILE A 122 0.71 8.01 28.67
CA ILE A 122 1.05 8.10 27.23
C ILE A 122 1.39 6.72 26.68
N ALA A 123 2.23 5.95 27.37
CA ALA A 123 2.59 4.60 26.94
C ALA A 123 1.36 3.68 26.82
N THR A 124 0.46 3.72 27.79
CA THR A 124 -0.78 2.94 27.82
C THR A 124 -1.71 3.31 26.68
N VAL A 125 -1.94 4.61 26.46
CA VAL A 125 -2.80 5.10 25.38
C VAL A 125 -2.26 4.67 24.01
N PHE A 126 -0.97 4.84 23.76
CA PHE A 126 -0.40 4.53 22.43
C PHE A 126 -0.34 3.02 22.14
N GLN A 127 -0.39 2.20 23.17
CA GLN A 127 -0.52 0.76 23.06
C GLN A 127 -1.98 0.36 22.78
N LEU A 128 -2.94 0.97 23.48
CA LEU A 128 -4.37 0.63 23.38
C LEU A 128 -5.09 1.23 22.17
N PHE A 129 -4.56 2.31 21.60
CA PHE A 129 -5.17 3.07 20.50
C PHE A 129 -4.20 3.19 19.30
N PRO A 130 -3.85 2.07 18.63
CA PRO A 130 -2.81 2.02 17.61
C PRO A 130 -3.02 2.95 16.40
N VAL A 131 -4.27 3.30 16.08
CA VAL A 131 -4.65 4.26 15.05
C VAL A 131 -4.90 5.64 15.65
N THR A 132 -5.73 5.73 16.71
CA THR A 132 -6.09 7.02 17.33
C THR A 132 -4.90 7.72 18.01
N ARG A 133 -3.82 7.01 18.35
CA ARG A 133 -2.61 7.60 18.95
C ARG A 133 -1.92 8.64 18.07
N TYR A 134 -2.00 8.53 16.75
CA TYR A 134 -1.29 9.46 15.86
C TYR A 134 -1.91 10.86 15.84
N PRO A 135 -3.23 11.04 15.57
CA PRO A 135 -3.84 12.35 15.72
C PRO A 135 -3.71 12.89 17.15
N LEU A 136 -3.77 12.03 18.17
CA LEU A 136 -3.49 12.41 19.55
C LEU A 136 -2.06 12.95 19.74
N TYR A 137 -1.05 12.23 19.27
CA TYR A 137 0.36 12.64 19.32
C TYR A 137 0.54 14.04 18.71
N HIS A 138 0.02 14.26 17.51
CA HIS A 138 0.11 15.55 16.82
C HIS A 138 -0.64 16.67 17.53
N SER A 139 -1.78 16.36 18.16
CA SER A 139 -2.55 17.31 18.96
C SER A 139 -1.81 17.71 20.24
N LEU A 140 -1.27 16.74 20.98
CA LEU A 140 -0.54 16.99 22.24
C LEU A 140 0.76 17.76 22.00
N ARG A 141 1.46 17.51 20.88
CA ARG A 141 2.69 18.23 20.52
C ARG A 141 2.51 19.72 20.22
N LYS A 142 1.28 20.18 19.99
CA LYS A 142 0.98 21.61 19.83
C LYS A 142 0.79 22.32 21.16
N ASP A 143 0.72 21.59 22.26
CA ASP A 143 0.50 22.14 23.58
C ASP A 143 1.83 22.54 24.22
N PRO A 144 2.09 23.85 24.44
CA PRO A 144 3.36 24.31 24.99
C PRO A 144 3.62 23.77 26.40
N THR A 145 2.57 23.46 27.16
CA THR A 145 2.67 22.95 28.53
C THR A 145 3.23 21.53 28.60
N LEU A 146 3.23 20.81 27.47
CA LEU A 146 3.71 19.43 27.35
C LEU A 146 5.09 19.34 26.68
N ASN A 147 5.75 20.47 26.41
CA ASN A 147 7.03 20.51 25.69
C ASN A 147 8.19 19.82 26.44
N GLU A 148 8.13 19.76 27.77
CA GLU A 148 9.16 19.15 28.60
C GLU A 148 9.10 17.61 28.64
N LEU A 149 8.01 17.01 28.14
CA LEU A 149 7.91 15.56 28.07
C LEU A 149 8.86 15.00 26.98
N PRO A 150 9.51 13.84 27.20
CA PRO A 150 10.49 13.26 26.28
C PRO A 150 9.83 12.58 25.07
N TRP A 151 8.89 13.26 24.39
CA TRP A 151 8.08 12.77 23.27
C TRP A 151 8.89 12.08 22.19
N ALA A 152 9.97 12.75 21.74
CA ALA A 152 10.80 12.27 20.64
C ALA A 152 11.58 11.00 21.04
N GLN A 153 12.17 10.99 22.23
CA GLN A 153 12.89 9.82 22.75
C GLN A 153 11.96 8.63 22.94
N TRP A 154 10.77 8.86 23.50
CA TRP A 154 9.77 7.82 23.71
C TRP A 154 9.22 7.25 22.39
N ALA A 155 8.83 8.12 21.45
CA ALA A 155 8.31 7.71 20.15
C ALA A 155 9.35 6.94 19.32
N ASN A 156 10.62 7.33 19.41
CA ASN A 156 11.75 6.63 18.80
C ASN A 156 11.98 5.26 19.44
N ASN A 157 12.04 5.18 20.78
CA ASN A 157 12.25 3.93 21.51
C ASN A 157 11.16 2.89 21.20
N LYS A 158 9.92 3.34 20.99
CA LYS A 158 8.79 2.48 20.66
C LYS A 158 8.60 2.26 19.15
N LYS A 159 9.45 2.86 18.30
CA LYS A 159 9.38 2.78 16.83
C LYS A 159 7.98 3.13 16.27
N ILE A 160 7.34 4.13 16.88
CA ILE A 160 5.97 4.52 16.53
C ILE A 160 5.97 5.52 15.36
N LEU A 161 7.00 6.34 15.23
CA LEU A 161 7.16 7.24 14.10
C LEU A 161 8.15 6.67 13.09
N PRO A 162 7.97 6.95 11.78
CA PRO A 162 8.91 6.53 10.78
C PRO A 162 10.24 7.26 10.95
N PRO A 163 11.38 6.61 10.64
CA PRO A 163 12.63 7.34 10.44
C PRO A 163 12.48 8.34 9.29
N LYS A 164 13.43 9.27 9.15
CA LYS A 164 13.42 10.23 8.03
C LYS A 164 13.40 9.49 6.69
N PHE A 165 12.29 9.58 5.97
CA PHE A 165 12.08 8.88 4.69
C PHE A 165 11.83 9.82 3.50
N LEU A 166 11.40 11.06 3.76
CA LEU A 166 11.30 12.13 2.76
C LEU A 166 12.48 13.10 2.89
N PRO A 167 12.95 13.71 1.78
CA PRO A 167 13.95 14.77 1.80
C PRO A 167 13.32 16.12 2.23
N ARG A 168 12.74 16.17 3.43
CA ARG A 168 12.08 17.36 4.01
C ARG A 168 13.05 18.22 4.81
N GLN A 169 13.02 19.53 4.55
CA GLN A 169 13.52 20.60 5.42
C GLN A 169 12.38 21.19 6.27
N ALA A 170 12.71 21.90 7.36
CA ALA A 170 11.71 22.43 8.28
C ALA A 170 10.78 23.49 7.66
N THR A 171 11.28 24.25 6.68
CA THR A 171 10.54 25.30 5.97
C THR A 171 9.64 24.78 4.86
N ASP A 172 9.76 23.51 4.49
CA ASP A 172 9.01 22.95 3.38
C ASP A 172 7.52 22.84 3.74
N THR A 173 6.67 23.32 2.85
CA THR A 173 5.21 23.20 2.96
C THR A 173 4.67 22.01 2.18
N HIS A 174 5.47 21.47 1.26
CA HIS A 174 5.12 20.36 0.39
C HIS A 174 6.36 19.63 -0.13
N PHE A 175 6.12 18.48 -0.72
CA PHE A 175 7.11 17.69 -1.46
C PHE A 175 6.44 17.09 -2.69
N VAL A 176 7.14 17.11 -3.83
CA VAL A 176 6.69 16.44 -5.06
C VAL A 176 7.79 15.51 -5.54
N GLN A 177 7.44 14.26 -5.82
CA GLN A 177 8.34 13.27 -6.39
C GLN A 177 7.86 12.87 -7.77
N PRO A 178 8.47 13.39 -8.85
CA PRO A 178 8.19 12.91 -10.20
C PRO A 178 8.82 11.54 -10.45
N LEU A 179 8.08 10.68 -11.14
CA LEU A 179 8.54 9.51 -11.87
C LEU A 179 8.40 9.78 -13.38
N ILE A 180 8.50 8.74 -14.21
CA ILE A 180 8.41 8.88 -15.67
C ILE A 180 6.97 9.23 -16.10
N HIS A 181 5.96 8.53 -15.58
CA HIS A 181 4.54 8.69 -15.96
C HIS A 181 3.61 9.05 -14.79
N SER A 182 4.18 9.46 -13.67
CA SER A 182 3.41 9.86 -12.50
C SER A 182 4.19 10.84 -11.64
N ALA A 183 3.49 11.50 -10.73
CA ALA A 183 4.12 12.30 -9.68
C ALA A 183 3.31 12.18 -8.40
N SER A 184 4.03 11.97 -7.30
CA SER A 184 3.44 11.96 -5.96
C SER A 184 3.55 13.34 -5.35
N ILE A 185 2.48 13.81 -4.72
CA ILE A 185 2.37 15.12 -4.08
C ILE A 185 2.08 14.89 -2.61
N THR A 186 2.84 15.55 -1.73
CA THR A 186 2.63 15.56 -0.28
C THR A 186 2.57 17.00 0.22
N LEU A 187 1.52 17.36 0.93
CA LEU A 187 1.37 18.63 1.64
C LEU A 187 1.57 18.41 3.13
N PHE A 188 2.54 19.10 3.71
CA PHE A 188 2.92 18.89 5.10
C PHE A 188 1.96 19.57 6.09
N ASP A 189 1.84 18.95 7.26
CA ASP A 189 1.13 19.47 8.43
C ASP A 189 -0.35 19.79 8.14
N LYS A 190 -1.00 18.90 7.38
CA LYS A 190 -2.43 19.00 7.01
C LYS A 190 -3.23 17.89 7.70
N PRO A 191 -4.13 18.24 8.64
CA PRO A 191 -4.96 17.24 9.31
C PRO A 191 -6.07 16.67 8.41
N ALA A 192 -6.65 15.55 8.83
CA ALA A 192 -7.75 14.87 8.13
C ALA A 192 -8.99 15.76 7.86
N THR A 193 -9.17 16.82 8.64
CA THR A 193 -10.30 17.76 8.52
C THR A 193 -10.17 18.75 7.36
N VAL A 194 -9.02 18.77 6.67
CA VAL A 194 -8.80 19.64 5.52
C VAL A 194 -9.29 18.92 4.27
N ALA A 195 -10.45 19.33 3.75
CA ALA A 195 -10.90 18.86 2.45
C ALA A 195 -10.05 19.48 1.34
N ASN A 196 -9.88 18.77 0.22
CA ASN A 196 -9.09 19.26 -0.89
C ASN A 196 -9.60 18.79 -2.26
N THR A 197 -9.31 19.57 -3.29
CA THR A 197 -9.44 19.19 -4.70
C THR A 197 -8.15 19.49 -5.44
N VAL A 198 -7.84 18.68 -6.47
CA VAL A 198 -6.59 18.77 -7.22
C VAL A 198 -6.89 18.88 -8.71
N LYS A 199 -6.28 19.87 -9.36
CA LYS A 199 -6.28 20.03 -10.81
C LYS A 199 -4.85 20.13 -11.32
N TYR A 200 -4.61 19.67 -12.54
CA TYR A 200 -3.29 19.75 -13.16
C TYR A 200 -3.39 19.97 -14.67
N ARG A 201 -2.34 20.50 -15.26
CA ARG A 201 -2.17 20.56 -16.72
C ARG A 201 -0.70 20.67 -17.09
N ALA A 202 -0.34 20.22 -18.28
CA ALA A 202 0.99 20.49 -18.84
C ALA A 202 1.13 21.99 -19.09
N ILE A 203 2.31 22.56 -18.82
CA ILE A 203 2.57 23.97 -19.12
C ILE A 203 2.35 24.22 -20.62
N GLY A 204 1.62 25.28 -20.94
CA GLY A 204 1.21 25.63 -22.31
C GLY A 204 -0.16 25.08 -22.71
N SER A 205 -0.70 24.07 -22.00
CA SER A 205 -2.09 23.64 -22.18
C SER A 205 -3.05 24.65 -21.55
N GLN A 206 -4.21 24.86 -22.18
CA GLN A 206 -5.30 25.66 -21.61
C GLN A 206 -6.26 24.81 -20.77
N THR A 207 -6.21 23.48 -20.91
CA THR A 207 -7.19 22.56 -20.31
C THR A 207 -6.69 22.02 -18.97
N TRP A 208 -7.42 22.33 -17.90
CA TRP A 208 -7.19 21.73 -16.58
C TRP A 208 -7.86 20.37 -16.46
N LEU A 209 -7.08 19.36 -16.11
CA LEU A 209 -7.55 18.01 -15.80
C LEU A 209 -7.79 17.87 -14.29
N GLN A 210 -8.83 17.11 -13.92
CA GLN A 210 -9.07 16.76 -12.51
C GLN A 210 -8.18 15.59 -12.10
N ALA A 211 -7.66 15.65 -10.88
CA ALA A 211 -7.03 14.53 -10.19
C ALA A 211 -7.81 14.14 -8.93
N MET A 212 -7.59 12.93 -8.43
CA MET A 212 -8.12 12.49 -7.14
C MET A 212 -7.66 13.43 -6.02
N PRO A 213 -8.52 13.72 -5.02
CA PRO A 213 -8.10 14.41 -3.81
C PRO A 213 -6.92 13.70 -3.13
N LEU A 214 -6.02 14.49 -2.54
CA LEU A 214 -4.97 13.98 -1.66
C LEU A 214 -5.61 13.34 -0.41
N GLN A 215 -5.04 12.22 0.01
CA GLN A 215 -5.52 11.42 1.14
C GLN A 215 -4.70 11.72 2.40
N HIS A 216 -5.36 11.74 3.56
CA HIS A 216 -4.66 11.93 4.83
C HIS A 216 -3.87 10.69 5.23
N GLU A 217 -2.58 10.88 5.48
CA GLU A 217 -1.70 9.89 6.11
C GLU A 217 -1.53 10.27 7.59
N PRO A 218 -2.05 9.45 8.53
CA PRO A 218 -2.18 9.87 9.92
C PRO A 218 -0.87 9.90 10.71
N ILE A 219 0.15 9.10 10.36
CA ILE A 219 1.38 9.03 11.15
C ILE A 219 2.20 10.30 11.03
N THR A 220 2.39 10.78 9.81
CA THR A 220 3.15 11.99 9.51
C THR A 220 2.27 13.22 9.43
N ASN A 221 0.95 13.05 9.48
CA ASN A 221 -0.07 14.09 9.45
C ASN A 221 0.05 15.00 8.22
N VAL A 222 -0.01 14.36 7.06
CA VAL A 222 0.10 14.99 5.74
C VAL A 222 -1.11 14.67 4.89
N LEU A 223 -1.36 15.48 3.87
CA LEU A 223 -2.20 15.10 2.74
C LEU A 223 -1.28 14.64 1.60
N THR A 224 -1.45 13.43 1.09
CA THR A 224 -0.61 12.89 0.02
C THR A 224 -1.41 12.10 -1.01
N GLY A 225 -0.94 12.08 -2.25
CA GLY A 225 -1.52 11.28 -3.32
C GLY A 225 -0.70 11.33 -4.59
N SER A 226 -1.17 10.66 -5.65
CA SER A 226 -0.44 10.58 -6.93
C SER A 226 -1.29 10.99 -8.12
N ILE A 227 -0.67 11.72 -9.05
CA ILE A 227 -1.17 11.95 -10.40
C ILE A 227 -0.48 10.94 -11.31
N VAL A 228 -1.23 10.21 -12.13
CA VAL A 228 -0.73 9.14 -13.00
C VAL A 228 -1.09 9.40 -14.47
N HIS A 229 -0.52 8.60 -15.37
CA HIS A 229 -0.68 8.73 -16.83
C HIS A 229 -0.16 10.07 -17.38
N LEU A 230 0.91 10.60 -16.77
CA LEU A 230 1.60 11.79 -17.25
C LEU A 230 2.52 11.47 -18.42
N ALA A 231 2.75 12.46 -19.29
CA ALA A 231 3.76 12.38 -20.34
C ALA A 231 5.16 12.48 -19.71
N PRO A 232 6.17 11.75 -20.23
CA PRO A 232 7.55 11.86 -19.77
C PRO A 232 8.17 13.21 -20.16
N ALA A 233 9.23 13.62 -19.47
CA ALA A 233 9.97 14.87 -19.72
C ALA A 233 9.08 16.12 -19.88
N THR A 234 7.95 16.18 -19.18
CA THR A 234 6.93 17.21 -19.35
C THR A 234 6.74 17.97 -18.04
N THR A 235 6.75 19.30 -18.12
CA THR A 235 6.48 20.16 -16.97
C THR A 235 4.98 20.37 -16.79
N TYR A 236 4.50 20.13 -15.57
CA TYR A 236 3.11 20.30 -15.17
C TYR A 236 2.99 21.38 -14.11
N GLU A 237 1.89 22.11 -14.16
CA GLU A 237 1.40 22.92 -13.06
C GLU A 237 0.20 22.24 -12.39
N VAL A 238 0.12 22.34 -11.07
CA VAL A 238 -0.92 21.76 -10.23
C VAL A 238 -1.52 22.85 -9.35
N GLU A 239 -2.85 22.85 -9.27
CA GLU A 239 -3.61 23.64 -8.30
C GLU A 239 -4.25 22.71 -7.28
N VAL A 240 -3.97 22.94 -6.00
CA VAL A 240 -4.64 22.28 -4.88
C VAL A 240 -5.48 23.31 -4.16
N THR A 241 -6.80 23.16 -4.17
CA THR A 241 -7.70 23.97 -3.35
C THR A 241 -7.91 23.27 -2.02
N LEU A 242 -7.62 23.96 -0.91
CA LEU A 242 -7.74 23.49 0.46
C LEU A 242 -8.91 24.20 1.16
N GLN A 243 -9.80 23.42 1.76
CA GLN A 243 -10.93 23.93 2.52
C GLN A 243 -10.81 23.49 3.98
N ASN A 244 -10.54 24.45 4.86
CA ASN A 244 -10.65 24.26 6.31
C ASN A 244 -12.08 24.61 6.74
N HIS A 245 -12.61 23.91 7.76
CA HIS A 245 -13.89 24.29 8.36
C HIS A 245 -13.81 25.76 8.85
N ASN A 246 -14.74 26.59 8.36
CA ASN A 246 -14.90 28.01 8.73
C ASN A 246 -13.83 29.00 8.22
N ALA A 247 -12.93 28.59 7.33
CA ALA A 247 -12.00 29.51 6.66
C ALA A 247 -12.32 29.64 5.16
N ALA A 248 -11.86 30.73 4.54
CA ALA A 248 -11.88 30.85 3.08
C ALA A 248 -11.01 29.74 2.44
N PRO A 249 -11.40 29.21 1.26
CA PRO A 249 -10.57 28.27 0.53
C PRO A 249 -9.20 28.89 0.25
N ALA A 250 -8.13 28.13 0.51
CA ALA A 250 -6.77 28.51 0.16
C ALA A 250 -6.32 27.72 -1.06
N GLN A 251 -5.63 28.36 -2.00
CA GLN A 251 -5.04 27.69 -3.16
C GLN A 251 -3.53 27.51 -2.95
N GLN A 252 -3.03 26.36 -3.34
CA GLN A 252 -1.60 26.07 -3.41
C GLN A 252 -1.26 25.66 -4.85
N HIS A 253 -0.30 26.39 -5.44
CA HIS A 253 0.21 26.13 -6.78
C HIS A 253 1.55 25.42 -6.69
N LEU A 254 1.70 24.34 -7.46
CA LEU A 254 2.92 23.54 -7.52
C LEU A 254 3.34 23.37 -8.97
N THR A 255 4.64 23.21 -9.21
CA THR A 255 5.19 22.89 -10.53
C THR A 255 6.19 21.75 -10.38
N PHE A 256 6.18 20.80 -11.32
CA PHE A 256 7.18 19.74 -11.40
C PHE A 256 7.38 19.29 -12.84
N THR A 257 8.49 18.58 -13.10
CA THR A 257 8.77 17.97 -14.40
C THR A 257 8.89 16.47 -14.22
N THR A 258 8.15 15.69 -15.01
CA THR A 258 8.28 14.22 -15.04
C THR A 258 9.66 13.83 -15.56
N ARG A 259 10.15 12.66 -15.13
CA ARG A 259 11.43 12.13 -15.62
C ARG A 259 11.34 11.82 -17.11
N ALA A 260 12.45 11.96 -17.82
CA ALA A 260 12.56 11.51 -19.20
C ALA A 260 12.44 9.98 -19.29
N ASN A 261 12.05 9.50 -20.47
CA ASN A 261 11.86 8.08 -20.72
C ASN A 261 13.17 7.30 -20.91
N THR A 262 14.30 8.00 -20.84
CA THR A 262 15.68 7.49 -20.86
C THR A 262 16.56 8.54 -20.16
N PRO A 263 17.66 8.18 -19.47
CA PRO A 263 18.55 9.16 -18.85
C PRO A 263 19.49 9.78 -19.91
N PRO A 264 20.11 10.95 -19.62
CA PRO A 264 21.19 11.45 -20.45
C PRO A 264 22.39 10.49 -20.37
N ILE A 265 22.98 10.14 -21.52
CA ILE A 265 24.17 9.30 -21.60
C ILE A 265 25.39 10.17 -21.87
N ASN A 266 26.48 9.94 -21.13
CA ASN A 266 27.76 10.55 -21.46
C ASN A 266 28.39 9.78 -22.63
N PRO A 267 28.61 10.40 -23.81
CA PRO A 267 29.19 9.73 -24.97
C PRO A 267 30.61 9.18 -24.71
N ASP A 268 31.36 9.77 -23.77
CA ASP A 268 32.70 9.33 -23.40
C ASP A 268 32.70 8.16 -22.39
N LYS A 269 31.52 7.78 -21.88
CA LYS A 269 31.33 6.67 -20.92
C LYS A 269 30.39 5.60 -21.47
N VAL A 270 30.52 5.29 -22.76
CA VAL A 270 29.87 4.15 -23.39
C VAL A 270 30.86 2.99 -23.47
N TYR A 271 30.57 1.92 -22.75
CA TYR A 271 31.40 0.72 -22.66
C TYR A 271 30.72 -0.43 -23.39
N GLN A 272 31.40 -1.05 -24.36
CA GLN A 272 30.97 -2.34 -24.86
C GLN A 272 31.37 -3.40 -23.84
N LEU A 273 30.45 -4.32 -23.54
CA LEU A 273 30.70 -5.40 -22.58
C LEU A 273 31.95 -6.20 -22.98
N ALA A 274 32.12 -6.48 -24.27
CA ALA A 274 33.27 -7.19 -24.82
C ALA A 274 34.63 -6.54 -24.51
N ASP A 275 34.67 -5.23 -24.28
CA ASP A 275 35.92 -4.51 -23.99
C ASP A 275 36.27 -4.54 -22.50
N ILE A 276 35.25 -4.63 -21.63
CA ILE A 276 35.41 -4.51 -20.17
C ILE A 276 35.27 -5.84 -19.43
N TYR A 277 34.67 -6.86 -20.05
CA TYR A 277 34.38 -8.14 -19.43
C TYR A 277 35.42 -9.20 -19.83
N GLN A 278 36.01 -9.85 -18.82
CA GLN A 278 37.11 -10.80 -18.99
C GLN A 278 36.76 -12.23 -18.50
N GLY A 279 35.46 -12.51 -18.31
CA GLY A 279 34.97 -13.76 -17.70
C GLY A 279 34.72 -13.64 -16.19
N GLY A 280 33.82 -14.48 -15.66
CA GLY A 280 33.48 -14.49 -14.24
C GLY A 280 32.51 -13.38 -13.84
N THR A 281 32.70 -12.80 -12.65
CA THR A 281 31.92 -11.65 -12.21
C THR A 281 32.31 -10.36 -12.95
N LEU A 282 31.34 -9.64 -13.50
CA LEU A 282 31.51 -8.24 -13.91
C LEU A 282 31.44 -7.33 -12.67
N ASP A 283 32.57 -6.78 -12.25
CA ASP A 283 32.66 -5.90 -11.07
C ASP A 283 32.87 -4.43 -11.47
N LEU A 284 31.79 -3.65 -11.45
CA LEU A 284 31.83 -2.23 -11.83
C LEU A 284 32.54 -1.36 -10.80
N ALA A 285 32.59 -1.77 -9.54
CA ALA A 285 33.32 -1.04 -8.51
C ALA A 285 34.83 -1.18 -8.74
N ALA A 286 35.30 -2.38 -9.12
CA ALA A 286 36.69 -2.62 -9.50
C ALA A 286 37.07 -1.91 -10.80
N LEU A 287 36.16 -1.85 -11.78
CA LEU A 287 36.34 -1.10 -13.03
C LEU A 287 36.18 0.42 -12.87
N ASN A 288 35.71 0.88 -11.70
CA ASN A 288 35.40 2.28 -11.42
C ASN A 288 34.46 2.92 -12.46
N ILE A 289 33.45 2.16 -12.90
CA ILE A 289 32.45 2.63 -13.86
C ILE A 289 31.29 3.28 -13.12
N SER A 290 31.11 4.58 -13.33
CA SER A 290 29.95 5.37 -12.89
C SER A 290 29.77 6.60 -13.77
N GLY A 291 28.54 7.10 -13.83
CA GLY A 291 28.21 8.38 -14.45
C GLY A 291 27.91 9.45 -13.41
N ASP A 292 27.23 10.50 -13.87
CA ASP A 292 26.63 11.53 -13.02
C ASP A 292 25.25 11.93 -13.58
N GLU A 293 24.61 12.91 -12.93
CA GLU A 293 23.29 13.42 -13.30
C GLU A 293 23.21 14.03 -14.70
N ASN A 294 24.32 14.51 -15.25
CA ASN A 294 24.40 15.13 -16.58
C ASN A 294 24.77 14.11 -17.67
N GLY A 295 25.33 12.96 -17.29
CA GLY A 295 25.65 11.91 -18.23
C GLY A 295 25.98 10.58 -17.54
N TRP A 296 25.08 9.62 -17.72
CA TRP A 296 25.21 8.28 -17.17
C TRP A 296 26.25 7.48 -17.95
N ALA A 297 26.91 6.55 -17.27
CA ALA A 297 27.71 5.52 -17.92
C ALA A 297 26.78 4.49 -18.56
N LYS A 298 27.02 4.13 -19.82
CA LYS A 298 26.25 3.12 -20.54
C LYS A 298 27.09 1.87 -20.75
N ILE A 299 26.57 0.70 -20.41
CA ILE A 299 27.17 -0.59 -20.71
C ILE A 299 26.25 -1.30 -21.70
N VAL A 300 26.82 -1.64 -22.86
CA VAL A 300 26.11 -2.29 -23.97
C VAL A 300 26.59 -3.74 -24.06
N GLY A 301 25.67 -4.68 -23.89
CA GLY A 301 25.92 -6.10 -24.02
C GLY A 301 25.63 -6.65 -25.41
N SER A 302 25.61 -7.98 -25.50
CA SER A 302 24.87 -8.69 -26.52
C SER A 302 24.53 -10.11 -26.04
N PRO A 303 23.52 -10.77 -26.65
CA PRO A 303 23.14 -12.15 -26.31
C PRO A 303 24.27 -13.17 -26.50
N GLU A 304 25.24 -12.89 -27.36
CA GLU A 304 26.37 -13.78 -27.67
C GLU A 304 27.46 -13.77 -26.59
N LEU A 305 27.48 -12.75 -25.72
CA LEU A 305 28.45 -12.61 -24.63
C LEU A 305 27.75 -12.51 -23.27
N PRO A 306 27.30 -13.63 -22.69
CA PRO A 306 26.73 -13.64 -21.35
C PRO A 306 27.79 -13.30 -20.29
N VAL A 307 27.40 -12.50 -19.30
CA VAL A 307 28.14 -12.41 -18.03
C VAL A 307 27.85 -13.67 -17.23
N GLU A 308 28.87 -14.50 -17.01
CA GLU A 308 28.76 -15.81 -16.38
C GLU A 308 29.67 -15.87 -15.14
N ALA A 309 29.07 -15.87 -13.95
CA ALA A 309 29.82 -15.93 -12.69
C ALA A 309 30.60 -17.25 -12.57
N ASN A 310 31.77 -17.23 -11.92
CA ASN A 310 32.46 -18.49 -11.63
C ASN A 310 31.71 -19.29 -10.55
N ALA A 311 32.02 -20.57 -10.46
CA ALA A 311 31.52 -21.41 -9.38
C ALA A 311 31.91 -20.82 -8.01
N GLY A 312 30.89 -20.47 -7.20
CA GLY A 312 31.07 -19.92 -5.86
C GLY A 312 30.94 -18.40 -5.77
N ASP A 313 31.06 -17.67 -6.89
CA ASP A 313 30.86 -16.22 -6.91
C ASP A 313 29.41 -15.92 -6.54
N ASN A 314 29.19 -15.08 -5.52
CA ASN A 314 27.84 -14.81 -5.04
C ASN A 314 26.99 -14.03 -6.05
N TYR A 315 27.62 -13.35 -7.01
CA TYR A 315 26.95 -12.54 -8.00
C TYR A 315 27.64 -12.57 -9.36
N ALA A 316 26.86 -12.52 -10.44
CA ALA A 316 27.39 -12.39 -11.80
C ALA A 316 27.75 -10.93 -12.13
N ILE A 317 26.91 -9.97 -11.72
CA ILE A 317 27.22 -8.54 -11.80
C ILE A 317 27.27 -7.94 -10.40
N ASN A 318 28.41 -7.33 -10.05
CA ASN A 318 28.58 -6.51 -8.85
C ASN A 318 28.66 -5.04 -9.23
N ILE A 319 27.63 -4.28 -8.86
CA ILE A 319 27.60 -2.83 -9.08
C ILE A 319 28.29 -2.10 -7.92
N GLY A 320 28.29 -2.69 -6.71
CA GLY A 320 28.69 -2.01 -5.49
C GLY A 320 27.79 -0.79 -5.22
N ALA A 321 28.41 0.35 -4.88
CA ALA A 321 27.73 1.63 -4.69
C ALA A 321 27.78 2.55 -5.94
N GLN A 322 28.31 2.05 -7.07
CA GLN A 322 28.38 2.82 -8.31
C GLN A 322 26.97 3.19 -8.78
N SER A 323 26.83 4.38 -9.35
CA SER A 323 25.55 5.04 -9.60
C SER A 323 25.56 5.76 -10.94
N TYR A 324 24.38 6.11 -11.46
CA TYR A 324 24.17 6.70 -12.79
C TYR A 324 24.68 5.77 -13.90
N ILE A 325 24.12 4.56 -13.94
CA ILE A 325 24.51 3.50 -14.86
C ILE A 325 23.30 2.99 -15.64
N TYR A 326 23.46 2.89 -16.95
CA TYR A 326 22.49 2.34 -17.89
C TYR A 326 23.04 1.04 -18.48
N PHE A 327 22.35 -0.07 -18.27
CA PHE A 327 22.61 -1.36 -18.90
C PHE A 327 21.66 -1.56 -20.06
N GLU A 328 22.20 -1.96 -21.21
CA GLU A 328 21.46 -2.30 -22.42
C GLU A 328 21.86 -3.68 -22.92
N ASP A 329 20.87 -4.52 -23.20
CA ASP A 329 21.08 -5.81 -23.89
C ASP A 329 22.10 -6.74 -23.21
N ILE A 330 22.07 -6.77 -21.87
CA ILE A 330 22.97 -7.61 -21.07
C ILE A 330 22.31 -8.96 -20.82
N THR A 331 22.95 -10.04 -21.26
CA THR A 331 22.62 -11.40 -20.81
C THR A 331 23.45 -11.77 -19.59
N VAL A 332 22.80 -12.25 -18.54
CA VAL A 332 23.42 -12.65 -17.28
C VAL A 332 23.06 -14.10 -16.98
N LYS A 333 24.06 -14.90 -16.68
CA LYS A 333 23.88 -16.27 -16.18
C LYS A 333 24.65 -16.47 -14.89
N GLY A 334 24.04 -17.15 -13.94
CA GLY A 334 24.73 -17.55 -12.73
C GLY A 334 24.72 -16.50 -11.64
N GLY A 335 25.71 -16.61 -10.76
CA GLY A 335 25.72 -15.97 -9.45
C GLY A 335 25.09 -16.90 -8.42
N ARG A 336 25.92 -17.42 -7.50
CA ARG A 336 25.52 -18.38 -6.47
C ARG A 336 24.39 -17.85 -5.59
N ARG A 337 24.27 -16.54 -5.38
CA ARG A 337 23.17 -15.93 -4.60
C ARG A 337 22.30 -15.04 -5.47
N PHE A 338 22.92 -14.18 -6.28
CA PHE A 338 22.22 -13.13 -7.01
C PHE A 338 22.72 -13.06 -8.45
N ALA A 339 21.87 -12.78 -9.44
CA ALA A 339 22.43 -12.49 -10.76
C ALA A 339 23.07 -11.09 -10.76
N ILE A 340 22.33 -10.09 -10.27
CA ILE A 340 22.73 -8.69 -10.22
C ILE A 340 22.62 -8.18 -8.78
N HIS A 341 23.71 -7.59 -8.28
CA HIS A 341 23.80 -7.06 -6.92
C HIS A 341 24.31 -5.61 -6.88
N SER A 342 23.71 -4.78 -6.02
CA SER A 342 24.22 -3.48 -5.61
C SER A 342 24.07 -3.28 -4.09
N ASP A 343 24.87 -2.40 -3.50
CA ASP A 343 24.75 -1.99 -2.10
C ASP A 343 24.85 -0.47 -2.00
N LYS A 344 23.73 0.19 -1.67
CA LYS A 344 23.61 1.66 -1.54
C LYS A 344 23.94 2.44 -2.81
N ALA A 345 23.80 1.81 -3.98
CA ALA A 345 23.77 2.50 -5.26
C ALA A 345 22.49 3.32 -5.44
N HIS A 346 22.47 4.20 -6.43
CA HIS A 346 21.27 4.88 -6.91
C HIS A 346 21.37 5.19 -8.40
N HIS A 347 20.25 5.56 -9.02
CA HIS A 347 20.21 5.93 -10.45
C HIS A 347 20.74 4.78 -11.32
N LEU A 348 20.04 3.64 -11.28
CA LEU A 348 20.34 2.47 -12.10
C LEU A 348 19.23 2.25 -13.11
N TRP A 349 19.60 1.89 -14.34
CA TRP A 349 18.66 1.58 -15.40
C TRP A 349 19.07 0.28 -16.07
N PHE A 350 18.14 -0.67 -16.15
CA PHE A 350 18.33 -1.94 -16.84
C PHE A 350 17.28 -2.02 -17.94
N ASN A 351 17.72 -2.07 -19.18
CA ASN A 351 16.84 -2.17 -20.34
C ASN A 351 17.20 -3.40 -21.17
N GLN A 352 16.19 -4.18 -21.53
CA GLN A 352 16.34 -5.32 -22.45
C GLN A 352 17.37 -6.36 -21.97
N CYS A 353 17.43 -6.63 -20.67
CA CYS A 353 18.36 -7.63 -20.12
C CYS A 353 17.69 -9.00 -20.00
N ASP A 354 18.47 -10.07 -20.17
CA ASP A 354 18.04 -11.46 -19.95
C ASP A 354 18.80 -12.04 -18.77
N ILE A 355 18.10 -12.50 -17.74
CA ILE A 355 18.67 -12.89 -16.44
C ILE A 355 18.22 -14.31 -16.11
N SER A 356 19.19 -15.22 -15.98
CA SER A 356 18.93 -16.62 -15.65
C SER A 356 20.01 -17.29 -14.81
N GLY A 357 19.74 -18.51 -14.35
CA GLY A 357 20.72 -19.41 -13.76
C GLY A 357 21.31 -18.98 -12.41
N TRP A 358 20.71 -18.04 -11.68
CA TRP A 358 21.21 -17.63 -10.36
C TRP A 358 20.74 -18.55 -9.23
N GLY A 359 21.39 -18.44 -8.07
CA GLY A 359 20.97 -19.07 -6.83
C GLY A 359 21.73 -20.36 -6.49
N ARG A 360 21.60 -20.78 -5.23
CA ARG A 360 22.33 -21.94 -4.69
C ARG A 360 21.75 -23.23 -5.22
N ALA A 361 22.61 -24.16 -5.63
CA ALA A 361 22.19 -25.52 -5.94
C ALA A 361 21.74 -26.26 -4.66
N PRO A 362 20.59 -26.95 -4.68
CA PRO A 362 20.15 -27.76 -3.54
C PRO A 362 21.04 -29.00 -3.40
N GLY A 363 21.75 -29.12 -2.28
CA GLY A 363 22.52 -30.32 -1.93
C GLY A 363 21.73 -31.30 -1.05
N HIS A 364 20.65 -30.84 -0.41
CA HIS A 364 19.82 -31.68 0.46
C HIS A 364 18.38 -31.13 0.53
N ILE A 365 17.38 -32.01 0.59
CA ILE A 365 15.97 -31.63 0.74
C ILE A 365 15.44 -32.19 2.06
N LYS A 366 15.00 -31.33 2.98
CA LYS A 366 14.40 -31.71 4.26
C LYS A 366 12.93 -31.35 4.26
N ASN A 367 12.05 -32.37 4.36
CA ASN A 367 10.60 -32.20 4.37
C ASN A 367 10.06 -31.37 3.18
N GLY A 368 10.70 -31.48 2.01
CA GLY A 368 10.34 -30.73 0.79
C GLY A 368 10.94 -29.32 0.69
N VAL A 369 11.71 -28.88 1.68
CA VAL A 369 12.42 -27.59 1.67
C VAL A 369 13.88 -27.80 1.30
N ALA A 370 14.42 -26.94 0.43
CA ALA A 370 15.77 -27.05 -0.10
C ALA A 370 16.84 -26.45 0.82
N TYR A 371 17.97 -27.14 0.95
CA TYR A 371 19.15 -26.75 1.70
C TYR A 371 20.39 -26.98 0.84
N GLU A 372 21.42 -26.17 1.05
CA GLU A 372 22.67 -26.29 0.28
C GLU A 372 23.48 -27.54 0.67
N SER A 373 23.30 -28.05 1.88
CA SER A 373 23.89 -29.31 2.35
C SER A 373 23.07 -29.88 3.52
N GLU A 374 23.36 -31.13 3.91
CA GLU A 374 22.72 -31.79 5.07
C GLU A 374 22.93 -31.01 6.38
N ASN A 375 24.08 -30.35 6.55
CA ASN A 375 24.45 -29.60 7.74
C ASN A 375 24.05 -28.11 7.68
N ALA A 376 23.37 -27.66 6.62
CA ALA A 376 22.96 -26.27 6.51
C ALA A 376 21.85 -25.93 7.51
N ASN A 377 22.05 -24.88 8.31
CA ASN A 377 21.11 -24.45 9.33
C ASN A 377 19.89 -23.68 8.78
N ASN A 378 20.01 -23.13 7.57
CA ASN A 378 18.97 -22.32 6.94
C ASN A 378 18.61 -22.90 5.57
N PRO A 379 17.33 -22.83 5.18
CA PRO A 379 16.92 -23.19 3.84
C PRO A 379 17.55 -22.25 2.80
N ILE A 380 17.57 -22.71 1.54
CA ILE A 380 17.84 -21.84 0.40
C ILE A 380 16.64 -20.91 0.25
N ASN A 381 16.85 -19.63 0.57
CA ASN A 381 15.88 -18.56 0.43
C ASN A 381 16.59 -17.22 0.17
N TYR A 382 15.89 -16.25 -0.42
CA TYR A 382 16.43 -14.94 -0.80
C TYR A 382 17.62 -15.04 -1.77
N ASP A 383 17.53 -15.94 -2.73
CA ASP A 383 18.41 -15.92 -3.91
C ASP A 383 17.64 -15.20 -5.02
N ALA A 384 18.24 -14.19 -5.67
CA ALA A 384 17.46 -13.24 -6.46
C ALA A 384 18.08 -12.90 -7.82
N GLY A 385 17.25 -12.77 -8.87
CA GLY A 385 17.72 -12.23 -10.15
C GLY A 385 18.29 -10.83 -9.93
N PHE A 386 17.51 -9.97 -9.28
CA PHE A 386 17.97 -8.67 -8.78
C PHE A 386 17.93 -8.62 -7.26
N TYR A 387 19.07 -8.33 -6.63
CA TYR A 387 19.10 -7.85 -5.25
C TYR A 387 19.84 -6.52 -5.15
N LEU A 388 19.06 -5.44 -5.19
CA LEU A 388 19.56 -4.07 -5.12
C LEU A 388 19.41 -3.56 -3.68
N LYS A 389 20.41 -3.87 -2.85
CA LYS A 389 20.34 -3.66 -1.40
C LYS A 389 20.46 -2.19 -1.05
N GLU A 390 19.45 -1.66 -0.33
CA GLU A 390 19.41 -0.25 0.07
C GLU A 390 19.63 0.71 -1.12
N THR A 391 19.17 0.31 -2.30
CA THR A 391 19.33 1.04 -3.55
C THR A 391 18.00 1.65 -3.98
N GLY A 392 18.02 2.84 -4.58
CA GLY A 392 16.81 3.46 -5.09
C GLY A 392 17.05 4.37 -6.27
N VAL A 393 15.99 4.95 -6.83
CA VAL A 393 16.00 5.52 -8.19
C VAL A 393 16.45 4.46 -9.21
N VAL A 394 15.61 3.46 -9.40
CA VAL A 394 15.90 2.31 -10.27
C VAL A 394 14.84 2.23 -11.37
N VAL A 395 15.24 1.91 -12.59
CA VAL A 395 14.33 1.47 -13.65
C VAL A 395 14.78 0.10 -14.12
N VAL A 396 13.89 -0.88 -14.09
CA VAL A 396 14.05 -2.18 -14.77
C VAL A 396 12.97 -2.27 -15.81
N GLU A 397 13.37 -2.38 -17.08
CA GLU A 397 12.43 -2.47 -18.18
C GLU A 397 12.82 -3.42 -19.31
N HIS A 398 11.81 -3.95 -19.98
CA HIS A 398 11.98 -4.91 -21.09
C HIS A 398 12.87 -6.11 -20.73
N CYS A 399 13.04 -6.40 -19.44
CA CYS A 399 13.90 -7.49 -18.98
C CYS A 399 13.10 -8.78 -18.89
N HIS A 400 13.80 -9.89 -19.09
CA HIS A 400 13.30 -11.23 -18.88
C HIS A 400 14.07 -11.88 -17.73
N VAL A 401 13.38 -12.30 -16.68
CA VAL A 401 13.99 -12.90 -15.48
C VAL A 401 13.36 -14.25 -15.25
N HIS A 402 14.15 -15.30 -15.41
CA HIS A 402 13.66 -16.68 -15.49
C HIS A 402 14.71 -17.71 -15.07
N ASP A 403 14.28 -18.95 -14.88
CA ASP A 403 15.19 -20.09 -14.69
C ASP A 403 16.27 -19.94 -13.60
N PRO A 404 15.90 -19.63 -12.34
CA PRO A 404 16.83 -19.77 -11.23
C PRO A 404 17.30 -21.23 -11.08
N ILE A 405 18.45 -21.47 -10.46
CA ILE A 405 18.95 -22.82 -10.15
C ILE A 405 18.04 -23.54 -9.15
N PRO A 406 17.76 -23.01 -7.94
CA PRO A 406 16.84 -23.65 -7.02
C PRO A 406 15.39 -23.42 -7.48
N LYS A 407 14.47 -24.22 -6.95
CA LYS A 407 13.03 -23.93 -6.96
C LYS A 407 12.54 -23.72 -5.55
N ALA A 408 11.42 -23.02 -5.38
CA ALA A 408 10.78 -22.90 -4.08
C ALA A 408 9.92 -24.12 -3.73
N ASN A 409 9.79 -24.43 -2.45
CA ASN A 409 8.74 -25.34 -1.96
C ASN A 409 7.37 -24.64 -1.97
N SER A 410 6.29 -25.40 -2.04
CA SER A 410 4.94 -24.88 -1.79
C SER A 410 4.53 -24.95 -0.33
N TRP A 411 3.38 -24.33 -0.04
CA TRP A 411 2.73 -24.32 1.27
C TRP A 411 2.42 -25.73 1.84
N LYS A 412 2.45 -26.79 1.01
CA LYS A 412 2.41 -28.18 1.48
C LYS A 412 3.54 -28.51 2.46
N HIS A 413 4.69 -27.84 2.31
CA HIS A 413 5.92 -28.11 3.04
C HIS A 413 6.27 -27.02 4.07
N GLY A 414 5.36 -26.09 4.32
CA GLY A 414 5.59 -24.88 5.13
C GLY A 414 5.63 -23.63 4.26
N HIS A 415 5.93 -22.47 4.87
CA HIS A 415 6.10 -21.22 4.12
C HIS A 415 7.09 -21.45 2.97
N PRO A 416 6.77 -21.05 1.73
CA PRO A 416 7.71 -21.13 0.62
C PRO A 416 9.05 -20.51 0.96
N GLN A 417 10.12 -21.22 0.60
CA GLN A 417 11.51 -20.79 0.68
C GLN A 417 12.13 -21.11 -0.68
N GLY A 418 12.80 -20.14 -1.30
CA GLY A 418 13.42 -20.35 -2.60
C GLY A 418 13.89 -19.07 -3.26
N PRO A 419 14.06 -19.10 -4.59
CA PRO A 419 14.48 -17.92 -5.32
C PRO A 419 13.33 -16.95 -5.58
N THR A 420 13.67 -15.70 -5.79
CA THR A 420 12.78 -14.62 -6.26
C THR A 420 13.36 -13.97 -7.51
N ALA A 421 12.53 -13.31 -8.32
CA ALA A 421 13.03 -12.61 -9.49
C ALA A 421 13.62 -11.23 -9.10
N PHE A 422 12.98 -10.54 -8.16
CA PHE A 422 13.45 -9.26 -7.64
C PHE A 422 13.24 -9.17 -6.12
N LEU A 423 14.33 -9.05 -5.37
CA LEU A 423 14.30 -8.86 -3.92
C LEU A 423 14.36 -7.38 -3.58
N THR A 424 13.21 -6.82 -3.19
CA THR A 424 13.04 -5.38 -2.97
C THR A 424 13.65 -4.92 -1.65
N HIS A 425 14.53 -3.92 -1.71
CA HIS A 425 15.11 -3.28 -0.52
C HIS A 425 15.41 -1.80 -0.78
N ALA A 426 14.38 -1.01 -1.09
CA ALA A 426 14.52 0.36 -1.58
C ALA A 426 14.81 1.42 -0.49
N ASN A 427 15.38 0.98 0.64
CA ASN A 427 15.64 1.81 1.82
C ASN A 427 16.99 2.54 1.74
N HIS A 428 17.25 3.27 0.65
CA HIS A 428 18.51 3.99 0.49
C HIS A 428 18.83 4.92 1.69
N PRO A 429 20.07 4.97 2.21
CA PRO A 429 20.40 5.76 3.40
C PRO A 429 20.11 7.26 3.23
N ASN A 430 20.34 7.82 2.03
CA ASN A 430 19.91 9.17 1.68
C ASN A 430 18.38 9.18 1.39
N PRO A 431 17.57 9.94 2.15
CA PRO A 431 16.12 10.07 1.91
C PRO A 431 15.75 10.52 0.50
N ALA A 432 16.60 11.31 -0.18
CA ALA A 432 16.36 11.76 -1.55
C ALA A 432 16.26 10.61 -2.56
N TYR A 433 16.91 9.47 -2.27
CA TYR A 433 16.97 8.32 -3.19
C TYR A 433 16.17 7.11 -2.70
N LYS A 434 15.51 7.17 -1.54
CA LYS A 434 14.62 6.07 -1.09
C LYS A 434 13.50 5.83 -2.09
N GLY A 435 13.12 4.56 -2.27
CA GLY A 435 12.07 4.17 -3.19
C GLY A 435 12.42 4.50 -4.64
N GLN A 436 11.48 5.10 -5.37
CA GLN A 436 11.67 5.49 -6.78
C GLN A 436 12.10 4.31 -7.67
N VAL A 437 11.59 3.11 -7.36
CA VAL A 437 11.79 1.91 -8.17
C VAL A 437 10.67 1.85 -9.20
N ILE A 438 11.06 1.73 -10.47
CA ILE A 438 10.15 1.54 -11.59
C ILE A 438 10.43 0.16 -12.19
N LEU A 439 9.45 -0.74 -12.13
CA LEU A 439 9.48 -2.01 -12.84
C LEU A 439 8.44 -1.94 -13.95
N ARG A 440 8.86 -1.95 -15.23
CA ARG A 440 7.92 -1.82 -16.34
C ARG A 440 8.22 -2.71 -17.54
N HIS A 441 7.19 -3.19 -18.23
CA HIS A 441 7.38 -3.96 -19.48
C HIS A 441 8.28 -5.19 -19.35
N ASN A 442 8.40 -5.76 -18.14
CA ASN A 442 9.23 -6.94 -17.90
C ASN A 442 8.39 -8.22 -17.96
N THR A 443 9.07 -9.34 -18.16
CA THR A 443 8.54 -10.68 -17.92
C THR A 443 9.32 -11.33 -16.80
N PHE A 444 8.65 -11.63 -15.70
CA PHE A 444 9.20 -12.38 -14.58
C PHE A 444 8.49 -13.73 -14.52
N GLU A 445 9.14 -14.79 -14.99
CA GLU A 445 8.50 -16.10 -15.15
C GLU A 445 9.32 -17.25 -14.56
N GLY A 446 8.67 -18.04 -13.71
CA GLY A 446 9.13 -19.39 -13.39
C GLY A 446 8.58 -20.40 -14.40
N LYS A 447 8.59 -21.68 -14.04
CA LYS A 447 7.93 -22.77 -14.78
C LYS A 447 6.97 -23.54 -13.88
N PRO A 448 5.96 -24.24 -14.41
CA PRO A 448 5.00 -24.99 -13.59
C PRO A 448 5.64 -25.90 -12.52
N GLU A 449 6.75 -26.55 -12.88
CA GLU A 449 7.54 -27.48 -12.06
C GLU A 449 8.76 -26.83 -11.36
N HIS A 450 9.06 -25.57 -11.67
CA HIS A 450 10.22 -24.82 -11.21
C HIS A 450 9.85 -23.36 -10.91
N ARG A 451 9.23 -23.15 -9.75
CA ARG A 451 8.60 -21.88 -9.38
C ARG A 451 9.48 -21.02 -8.48
N TYR A 452 9.23 -19.72 -8.54
CA TYR A 452 9.70 -18.78 -7.53
C TYR A 452 9.05 -19.06 -6.18
N ASN A 453 9.64 -18.48 -5.13
CA ASN A 453 8.95 -18.16 -3.88
C ASN A 453 7.87 -17.10 -4.21
N ASP A 454 8.11 -15.86 -3.80
CA ASP A 454 7.46 -14.66 -4.30
C ASP A 454 8.18 -14.24 -5.57
N ILE A 455 7.44 -13.78 -6.57
CA ILE A 455 8.08 -13.31 -7.81
C ILE A 455 8.82 -12.00 -7.52
N ILE A 456 8.19 -11.09 -6.78
CA ILE A 456 8.80 -9.89 -6.20
C ILE A 456 8.70 -9.97 -4.67
N GLU A 457 9.81 -10.30 -4.03
CA GLU A 457 9.89 -10.52 -2.57
C GLU A 457 10.26 -9.24 -1.80
N GLY A 458 9.66 -9.04 -0.64
CA GLY A 458 9.85 -7.90 0.26
C GLY A 458 10.99 -8.11 1.25
N ARG A 459 11.81 -7.07 1.47
CA ARG A 459 12.64 -6.99 2.69
C ARG A 459 11.93 -6.16 3.74
N TYR A 460 11.93 -6.67 4.98
CA TYR A 460 11.42 -5.95 6.16
C TYR A 460 9.92 -5.61 6.09
N ASN A 461 9.09 -6.57 5.70
CA ASN A 461 7.63 -6.47 5.49
C ASN A 461 6.91 -5.76 6.65
N GLY A 462 7.36 -6.00 7.89
CA GLY A 462 6.77 -5.38 9.06
C GLY A 462 7.18 -3.93 9.33
N GLU A 463 8.10 -3.31 8.59
CA GLU A 463 8.80 -2.06 8.95
C GLU A 463 8.43 -0.85 8.07
N PHE A 464 8.63 0.37 8.59
CA PHE A 464 8.38 1.65 7.86
C PHE A 464 9.26 1.87 6.62
N TYR A 465 10.23 0.99 6.41
CA TYR A 465 11.18 1.04 5.31
C TYR A 465 11.20 -0.29 4.54
N GLY A 466 10.12 -1.08 4.69
CA GLY A 466 9.97 -2.33 3.97
C GLY A 466 9.77 -2.15 2.47
N ALA A 467 10.24 -3.15 1.72
CA ALA A 467 10.06 -3.31 0.29
C ALA A 467 10.40 -2.05 -0.53
N PHE A 468 9.38 -1.47 -1.20
CA PHE A 468 9.50 -0.31 -2.09
C PHE A 468 9.64 1.03 -1.39
N VAL A 469 9.37 1.10 -0.08
CA VAL A 469 9.40 2.33 0.73
C VAL A 469 8.42 3.41 0.26
N ARG A 470 8.73 4.13 -0.83
CA ARG A 470 7.93 5.25 -1.32
C ARG A 470 7.98 5.43 -2.83
N ASP A 471 6.99 6.15 -3.35
CA ASP A 471 6.96 6.78 -4.67
C ASP A 471 7.57 5.88 -5.76
N SER A 472 7.05 4.65 -5.87
CA SER A 472 7.54 3.60 -6.77
C SER A 472 6.39 3.15 -7.68
N ALA A 473 6.71 2.64 -8.87
CA ALA A 473 5.70 2.26 -9.86
C ALA A 473 6.02 0.91 -10.52
N ILE A 474 5.08 -0.03 -10.44
CA ILE A 474 5.19 -1.38 -10.98
C ILE A 474 4.08 -1.54 -12.01
N TYR A 475 4.40 -1.51 -13.30
CA TYR A 475 3.36 -1.49 -14.32
C TYR A 475 3.69 -2.12 -15.67
N ASN A 476 2.67 -2.58 -16.39
CA ASN A 476 2.83 -3.24 -17.69
C ASN A 476 3.77 -4.47 -17.66
N ASN A 477 3.88 -5.16 -16.53
CA ASN A 477 4.69 -6.38 -16.43
C ASN A 477 3.83 -7.64 -16.56
N THR A 478 4.46 -8.74 -16.96
CA THR A 478 3.90 -10.08 -16.87
C THR A 478 4.59 -10.86 -15.76
N PHE A 479 3.81 -11.46 -14.85
CA PHE A 479 4.31 -12.26 -13.74
C PHE A 479 3.66 -13.64 -13.74
N LYS A 480 4.48 -14.70 -13.68
CA LYS A 480 4.00 -16.09 -13.68
C LYS A 480 4.83 -17.02 -12.81
N TYR A 481 4.15 -18.02 -12.25
CA TYR A 481 4.76 -19.19 -11.61
C TYR A 481 5.56 -18.90 -10.33
N GLY A 482 4.84 -18.53 -9.29
CA GLY A 482 5.31 -18.44 -7.90
C GLY A 482 4.60 -19.45 -6.99
N ASN A 483 5.20 -19.75 -5.84
CA ASN A 483 4.61 -20.63 -4.82
C ASN A 483 4.05 -19.85 -3.62
N ASP A 484 4.33 -18.55 -3.50
CA ASP A 484 3.66 -17.63 -2.57
C ASP A 484 3.00 -16.46 -3.30
N ASP A 485 3.46 -15.22 -3.14
CA ASP A 485 2.86 -14.04 -3.78
C ASP A 485 3.44 -13.74 -5.17
N VAL A 486 2.69 -12.96 -5.95
CA VAL A 486 3.25 -12.27 -7.11
C VAL A 486 4.15 -11.12 -6.63
N ILE A 487 3.63 -10.28 -5.73
CA ILE A 487 4.33 -9.09 -5.24
C ILE A 487 4.07 -8.89 -3.76
N GLU A 488 5.13 -8.73 -2.99
CA GLU A 488 5.08 -8.17 -1.64
C GLU A 488 5.31 -6.65 -1.66
N LEU A 489 4.26 -5.87 -1.41
CA LEU A 489 4.37 -4.42 -1.14
C LEU A 489 4.68 -4.12 0.32
N ASP A 490 4.61 -5.14 1.17
CA ASP A 490 4.57 -5.07 2.62
C ASP A 490 5.58 -4.07 3.23
N GLY A 491 5.11 -3.31 4.21
CA GLY A 491 5.89 -2.25 4.84
C GLY A 491 5.32 -0.88 4.49
N SER A 492 6.19 0.05 4.11
CA SER A 492 5.85 1.49 3.99
C SER A 492 4.71 1.80 3.03
N GLN A 493 4.80 1.33 1.79
CA GLN A 493 3.78 1.52 0.73
C GLN A 493 3.41 2.98 0.41
N TYR A 494 4.25 3.97 0.74
CA TYR A 494 3.92 5.39 0.63
C TYR A 494 3.89 5.87 -0.84
N ASN A 495 2.70 6.13 -1.39
CA ASN A 495 2.50 6.42 -2.82
C ASN A 495 3.08 5.36 -3.78
N VAL A 496 3.02 4.08 -3.41
CA VAL A 496 3.45 2.98 -4.30
C VAL A 496 2.30 2.62 -5.25
N LEU A 497 2.60 2.56 -6.55
CA LEU A 497 1.66 2.32 -7.64
C LEU A 497 1.89 0.92 -8.24
N VAL A 498 0.85 0.12 -8.38
CA VAL A 498 0.86 -1.18 -9.07
C VAL A 498 -0.28 -1.20 -10.09
N TYR A 499 0.04 -1.16 -11.38
CA TYR A 499 -1.00 -1.06 -12.39
C TYR A 499 -0.72 -1.70 -13.74
N ASN A 500 -1.78 -2.07 -14.47
CA ASN A 500 -1.66 -2.66 -15.81
C ASN A 500 -0.75 -3.90 -15.87
N ASN A 501 -0.63 -4.66 -14.78
CA ASN A 501 0.13 -5.91 -14.78
C ASN A 501 -0.76 -7.10 -15.12
N ASP A 502 -0.18 -8.14 -15.72
CA ASP A 502 -0.77 -9.45 -15.96
C ASP A 502 -0.15 -10.43 -14.97
N MET A 503 -0.96 -11.01 -14.08
CA MET A 503 -0.49 -11.80 -12.94
C MET A 503 -1.23 -13.13 -12.86
N SER A 504 -0.50 -14.23 -12.93
CA SER A 504 -1.10 -15.57 -12.88
C SER A 504 -0.20 -16.65 -12.27
N HIS A 505 -0.79 -17.82 -11.98
CA HIS A 505 -0.08 -19.03 -11.54
C HIS A 505 0.76 -18.85 -10.26
N THR A 506 0.23 -18.14 -9.26
CA THR A 506 0.81 -18.00 -7.93
C THR A 506 -0.16 -18.43 -6.83
N TYR A 507 0.31 -18.74 -5.62
CA TYR A 507 -0.58 -19.09 -4.51
C TYR A 507 -1.49 -17.91 -4.10
N ALA A 508 -0.92 -16.71 -4.04
CA ALA A 508 -1.61 -15.46 -3.82
C ALA A 508 -1.13 -14.39 -4.82
N GLY A 509 -1.94 -13.35 -5.05
CA GLY A 509 -1.58 -12.27 -5.96
C GLY A 509 -0.69 -11.22 -5.30
N ILE A 510 -1.26 -10.07 -4.96
CA ILE A 510 -0.54 -8.95 -4.34
C ILE A 510 -0.71 -8.99 -2.82
N SER A 511 0.42 -9.00 -2.09
CA SER A 511 0.46 -8.76 -0.66
C SER A 511 0.61 -7.28 -0.37
N ALA A 512 -0.29 -6.73 0.45
CA ALA A 512 -0.23 -5.37 0.96
C ALA A 512 -0.33 -5.36 2.50
N ILE A 513 0.30 -6.34 3.17
CA ILE A 513 0.17 -6.57 4.62
C ILE A 513 1.52 -6.60 5.36
N PRO A 514 1.75 -5.72 6.34
CA PRO A 514 0.97 -4.53 6.66
C PRO A 514 1.26 -3.41 5.67
N ASN A 515 0.31 -2.49 5.53
CA ASN A 515 0.61 -1.13 5.12
C ASN A 515 1.04 -0.36 6.37
N ARG A 516 2.21 0.27 6.34
CA ARG A 516 2.81 1.02 7.45
C ARG A 516 2.70 2.53 7.31
N LEU A 517 2.55 3.08 6.11
CA LEU A 517 2.31 4.51 5.88
C LEU A 517 1.21 4.75 4.83
N GLY A 518 1.40 4.25 3.61
CA GLY A 518 0.46 4.49 2.51
C GLY A 518 0.34 5.98 2.11
N PRO A 519 -0.61 6.33 1.23
CA PRO A 519 -1.50 5.42 0.52
C PRO A 519 -0.76 4.62 -0.56
N SER A 520 -1.17 3.37 -0.77
CA SER A 520 -0.79 2.59 -1.97
C SER A 520 -1.93 2.51 -2.96
N TYR A 521 -1.61 2.19 -4.21
CA TYR A 521 -2.57 2.14 -5.32
C TYR A 521 -2.36 0.86 -6.12
N ILE A 522 -3.37 0.02 -6.14
CA ILE A 522 -3.44 -1.21 -6.94
C ILE A 522 -4.58 -1.01 -7.93
N PHE A 523 -4.28 -0.77 -9.20
CA PHE A 523 -5.32 -0.46 -10.18
C PHE A 523 -5.11 -1.03 -11.57
N ASN A 524 -6.17 -1.30 -12.32
CA ASN A 524 -6.08 -1.76 -13.71
C ASN A 524 -5.23 -3.03 -13.92
N ASN A 525 -5.03 -3.84 -12.88
CA ASN A 525 -4.31 -5.11 -13.02
C ASN A 525 -5.29 -6.21 -13.46
N TYR A 526 -4.74 -7.23 -14.11
CA TYR A 526 -5.44 -8.48 -14.41
C TYR A 526 -4.84 -9.60 -13.57
N LEU A 527 -5.59 -10.10 -12.59
CA LEU A 527 -5.20 -11.23 -11.75
C LEU A 527 -6.08 -12.43 -12.07
N HIS A 528 -5.48 -13.50 -12.57
CA HIS A 528 -6.21 -14.66 -13.07
C HIS A 528 -5.43 -15.96 -12.90
N ASP A 529 -6.11 -17.10 -13.01
CA ASP A 529 -5.47 -18.43 -13.03
C ASP A 529 -4.45 -18.64 -11.90
N LEU A 530 -4.78 -18.14 -10.69
CA LEU A 530 -3.97 -18.37 -9.51
C LEU A 530 -3.94 -19.87 -9.17
N GLY A 531 -2.89 -20.30 -8.49
CA GLY A 531 -2.62 -21.69 -8.12
C GLY A 531 -1.11 -21.93 -7.98
N ASP A 532 -0.68 -22.46 -6.85
CA ASP A 532 0.69 -22.93 -6.59
C ASP A 532 1.00 -24.23 -7.35
N ASP A 533 2.17 -24.83 -7.12
CA ASP A 533 2.55 -26.11 -7.75
C ASP A 533 1.62 -27.30 -7.39
N THR A 534 0.80 -27.17 -6.34
CA THR A 534 -0.21 -28.15 -5.94
C THR A 534 -1.62 -27.82 -6.47
N GLY A 535 -1.76 -26.70 -7.18
CA GLY A 535 -3.05 -26.16 -7.61
C GLY A 535 -3.85 -25.48 -6.50
N LYS A 536 -3.27 -25.28 -5.31
CA LYS A 536 -3.90 -24.53 -4.21
C LYS A 536 -3.69 -23.04 -4.41
N MET A 537 -4.65 -22.26 -3.93
CA MET A 537 -4.53 -20.80 -3.92
C MET A 537 -5.17 -20.22 -2.66
N TRP A 538 -4.95 -18.93 -2.44
CA TRP A 538 -5.57 -18.18 -1.35
C TRP A 538 -6.45 -17.02 -1.83
N THR A 539 -5.84 -15.93 -2.27
CA THR A 539 -6.53 -14.68 -2.58
C THR A 539 -5.75 -13.88 -3.61
N ALA A 540 -6.45 -13.08 -4.42
CA ALA A 540 -5.78 -12.21 -5.40
C ALA A 540 -5.10 -11.01 -4.73
N ILE A 541 -5.71 -10.44 -3.68
CA ILE A 541 -5.12 -9.36 -2.89
C ILE A 541 -5.24 -9.71 -1.41
N LYS A 542 -4.10 -9.69 -0.71
CA LYS A 542 -3.96 -10.00 0.72
C LYS A 542 -3.73 -8.70 1.49
N VAL A 543 -4.52 -8.50 2.55
CA VAL A 543 -4.51 -7.26 3.36
C VAL A 543 -4.73 -7.57 4.84
N GLY A 544 -4.21 -6.74 5.75
CA GLY A 544 -4.42 -6.92 7.19
C GLY A 544 -3.41 -6.16 8.06
N GLY A 545 -3.38 -6.46 9.36
CA GLY A 545 -2.38 -5.92 10.29
C GLY A 545 -2.62 -4.50 10.82
N LEU A 546 -3.74 -3.84 10.50
CA LEU A 546 -4.00 -2.43 10.82
C LEU A 546 -3.78 -2.08 12.30
N TYR A 547 -4.18 -2.92 13.26
CA TYR A 547 -4.07 -2.56 14.69
C TYR A 547 -2.74 -3.00 15.35
N THR A 548 -1.94 -3.85 14.70
CA THR A 548 -0.65 -4.32 15.25
C THR A 548 0.54 -3.65 14.58
N ARG A 549 0.43 -3.37 13.28
CA ARG A 549 1.35 -2.57 12.48
C ARG A 549 0.59 -1.49 11.68
N PRO A 550 -0.09 -0.55 12.35
CA PRO A 550 -0.73 0.61 11.68
C PRO A 550 0.35 1.39 10.88
N THR A 551 0.15 1.91 9.67
CA THR A 551 -1.01 2.62 9.08
C THR A 551 -1.03 2.57 7.56
N GLY A 552 -2.09 3.09 6.94
CA GLY A 552 -2.06 3.46 5.54
C GLY A 552 -3.23 2.86 4.79
N ARG A 553 -3.82 3.69 3.94
CA ARG A 553 -4.94 3.27 3.10
C ARG A 553 -4.39 2.53 1.89
N VAL A 554 -5.00 1.39 1.56
CA VAL A 554 -4.74 0.70 0.28
C VAL A 554 -5.90 0.99 -0.66
N ASN A 555 -5.61 1.66 -1.78
CA ASN A 555 -6.57 1.95 -2.83
C ASN A 555 -6.56 0.79 -3.83
N ILE A 556 -7.70 0.17 -4.06
CA ILE A 556 -7.85 -0.97 -4.99
C ILE A 556 -8.91 -0.60 -6.02
N TRP A 557 -8.50 -0.19 -7.21
CA TRP A 557 -9.39 0.43 -8.18
C TRP A 557 -9.37 -0.24 -9.54
N GLN A 558 -10.52 -0.47 -10.18
CA GLN A 558 -10.56 -0.85 -11.60
C GLN A 558 -9.72 -2.09 -11.98
N ASN A 559 -9.47 -3.01 -11.04
CA ASN A 559 -8.81 -4.27 -11.35
C ASN A 559 -9.82 -5.28 -11.92
N TYR A 560 -9.33 -6.16 -12.78
CA TYR A 560 -10.06 -7.30 -13.31
C TYR A 560 -9.51 -8.56 -12.64
N ILE A 561 -10.31 -9.26 -11.83
CA ILE A 561 -9.85 -10.39 -11.01
C ILE A 561 -10.74 -11.60 -11.27
N THR A 562 -10.16 -12.67 -11.80
CA THR A 562 -10.86 -13.92 -12.14
C THR A 562 -10.20 -15.10 -11.46
N VAL A 563 -10.69 -15.49 -10.27
CA VAL A 563 -9.98 -16.44 -9.39
C VAL A 563 -10.89 -17.51 -8.81
N TYR A 564 -10.35 -18.67 -8.48
CA TYR A 564 -11.18 -19.73 -7.87
C TYR A 564 -11.58 -19.40 -6.42
N ARG A 565 -10.77 -18.69 -5.62
CA ARG A 565 -11.08 -18.38 -4.21
C ARG A 565 -11.60 -16.96 -3.99
N ASN A 566 -10.82 -16.09 -3.34
CA ASN A 566 -11.24 -14.74 -2.97
C ASN A 566 -10.52 -13.73 -3.84
N ALA A 567 -11.19 -12.62 -4.20
CA ALA A 567 -10.50 -11.50 -4.84
C ALA A 567 -9.71 -10.72 -3.78
N ILE A 568 -10.37 -10.23 -2.73
CA ILE A 568 -9.72 -9.55 -1.59
C ILE A 568 -9.99 -10.33 -0.31
N ALA A 569 -8.96 -10.63 0.47
CA ALA A 569 -9.13 -11.35 1.73
C ALA A 569 -8.22 -10.86 2.85
N ALA A 570 -8.78 -10.91 4.07
CA ALA A 570 -8.04 -10.69 5.28
C ALA A 570 -6.94 -11.74 5.49
N SER A 571 -5.72 -11.28 5.70
CA SER A 571 -4.58 -12.03 6.23
C SER A 571 -4.34 -11.64 7.69
N ARG A 572 -3.56 -12.44 8.42
CA ARG A 572 -3.22 -12.17 9.82
C ARG A 572 -1.77 -11.70 9.91
N PHE A 573 -1.55 -10.45 10.29
CA PHE A 573 -0.24 -9.96 10.69
C PHE A 573 -0.22 -9.75 12.20
N GLU A 574 0.69 -10.41 12.90
CA GLU A 574 0.79 -10.34 14.37
C GLU A 574 -0.56 -10.59 15.10
N GLY A 575 -1.42 -11.43 14.53
CA GLY A 575 -2.73 -11.80 15.10
C GLY A 575 -3.88 -10.85 14.74
N ASN A 576 -3.63 -9.83 13.91
CA ASN A 576 -4.63 -8.86 13.47
C ASN A 576 -4.97 -8.99 11.98
N SER A 577 -6.27 -8.94 11.67
CA SER A 577 -6.80 -9.04 10.31
C SER A 577 -7.55 -7.80 9.83
N ALA A 578 -7.53 -6.71 10.62
CA ALA A 578 -8.13 -5.46 10.20
C ALA A 578 -7.28 -4.77 9.14
N PHE A 579 -7.92 -3.99 8.27
CA PHE A 579 -7.29 -3.25 7.19
C PHE A 579 -8.08 -1.98 6.87
N TRP A 580 -7.45 -1.04 6.18
CA TRP A 580 -8.08 0.20 5.72
C TRP A 580 -8.01 0.28 4.18
N LEU A 581 -9.16 0.08 3.52
CA LEU A 581 -9.24 0.00 2.07
C LEU A 581 -10.10 1.10 1.47
N ASP A 582 -9.82 1.44 0.23
CA ASP A 582 -10.73 2.14 -0.67
C ASP A 582 -10.84 1.34 -1.97
N VAL A 583 -11.95 0.60 -2.11
CA VAL A 583 -12.16 -0.37 -3.19
C VAL A 583 -13.26 0.11 -4.12
N GLN A 584 -12.90 0.51 -5.34
CA GLN A 584 -13.82 1.14 -6.28
C GLN A 584 -13.73 0.62 -7.70
N ASN A 585 -14.87 0.46 -8.37
CA ASN A 585 -14.97 0.17 -9.81
C ASN A 585 -14.21 -1.11 -10.24
N ASN A 586 -14.01 -2.11 -9.38
CA ASN A 586 -13.35 -3.37 -9.77
C ASN A 586 -14.35 -4.39 -10.30
N VAL A 587 -13.84 -5.43 -10.96
CA VAL A 587 -14.63 -6.62 -11.32
C VAL A 587 -13.99 -7.85 -10.71
N PHE A 588 -14.79 -8.60 -9.95
CA PHE A 588 -14.43 -9.82 -9.25
C PHE A 588 -15.29 -10.97 -9.77
N ILE A 589 -14.66 -11.94 -10.41
CA ILE A 589 -15.28 -13.20 -10.80
C ILE A 589 -14.66 -14.30 -9.94
N THR A 590 -15.46 -14.89 -9.06
CA THR A 590 -15.00 -15.95 -8.14
C THR A 590 -15.68 -17.29 -8.42
N ARG A 591 -15.11 -18.42 -7.99
CA ARG A 591 -15.73 -19.75 -8.25
C ARG A 591 -16.12 -20.53 -7.00
N SER A 592 -15.24 -20.68 -6.01
CA SER A 592 -15.48 -21.45 -4.79
C SER A 592 -16.72 -20.95 -4.04
N ALA A 593 -17.34 -21.77 -3.19
CA ALA A 593 -18.57 -21.39 -2.49
C ALA A 593 -18.64 -22.01 -1.08
N ASN A 594 -17.68 -21.71 -0.21
CA ASN A 594 -17.71 -22.16 1.20
C ASN A 594 -17.65 -20.97 2.18
N ASN A 595 -17.62 -21.23 3.48
CA ASN A 595 -17.72 -20.20 4.53
C ASN A 595 -16.52 -19.22 4.59
N THR A 596 -15.45 -19.50 3.85
CA THR A 596 -14.18 -18.73 3.85
C THR A 596 -13.61 -18.44 2.46
N SER A 597 -14.22 -18.97 1.39
CA SER A 597 -13.78 -18.71 0.03
C SER A 597 -14.93 -18.53 -0.96
N GLY A 598 -14.63 -17.87 -2.07
CA GLY A 598 -15.61 -17.50 -3.08
C GLY A 598 -16.15 -16.10 -2.91
N PHE A 599 -15.41 -15.23 -2.23
CA PHE A 599 -15.87 -13.87 -1.95
C PHE A 599 -15.13 -12.86 -2.84
N GLY A 600 -15.84 -11.87 -3.37
CA GLY A 600 -15.21 -10.67 -3.89
C GLY A 600 -14.39 -10.00 -2.78
N ILE A 601 -15.02 -9.77 -1.63
CA ILE A 601 -14.41 -9.15 -0.45
C ILE A 601 -14.69 -10.01 0.78
N TYR A 602 -13.62 -10.51 1.41
CA TYR A 602 -13.67 -11.27 2.65
C TYR A 602 -13.04 -10.47 3.81
N ASP A 603 -13.86 -9.60 4.42
CA ASP A 603 -13.53 -8.74 5.56
C ASP A 603 -14.16 -9.30 6.85
N ILE A 604 -13.33 -9.94 7.67
CA ILE A 604 -13.75 -10.55 8.95
C ILE A 604 -13.48 -9.65 10.16
N GLN A 605 -12.86 -8.50 9.95
CA GLN A 605 -12.53 -7.54 11.00
C GLN A 605 -12.64 -6.11 10.44
N PRO A 606 -13.88 -5.68 10.14
CA PRO A 606 -14.11 -4.45 9.40
C PRO A 606 -13.60 -3.22 10.13
N TYR A 607 -13.18 -2.25 9.33
CA TYR A 607 -12.79 -0.92 9.78
C TYR A 607 -13.74 0.12 9.20
N ALA A 608 -14.29 0.99 10.05
CA ALA A 608 -15.38 1.90 9.70
C ALA A 608 -15.03 2.91 8.58
N LEU A 609 -13.75 3.22 8.38
CA LEU A 609 -13.30 4.13 7.31
C LEU A 609 -12.94 3.43 6.00
N SER A 610 -13.10 2.11 5.92
CA SER A 610 -12.96 1.40 4.65
C SER A 610 -14.14 1.71 3.74
N ILE A 611 -13.87 1.86 2.44
CA ILE A 611 -14.84 2.23 1.42
C ILE A 611 -14.94 1.10 0.39
N TYR A 612 -16.17 0.67 0.08
CA TYR A 612 -16.46 -0.29 -0.98
C TYR A 612 -17.54 0.30 -1.89
N LYS A 613 -17.21 0.64 -3.14
CA LYS A 613 -18.15 1.31 -4.07
C LYS A 613 -18.07 0.70 -5.47
N ASN A 614 -19.21 0.53 -6.14
CA ASN A 614 -19.26 0.23 -7.58
C ASN A 614 -18.44 -0.99 -8.05
N ASN A 615 -18.20 -1.97 -7.17
CA ASN A 615 -17.49 -3.19 -7.56
C ASN A 615 -18.51 -4.20 -8.13
N TYR A 616 -18.19 -4.77 -9.28
CA TYR A 616 -18.91 -5.90 -9.84
C TYR A 616 -18.38 -7.17 -9.18
N ASP A 617 -19.23 -7.89 -8.46
CA ASP A 617 -18.85 -9.17 -7.84
C ASP A 617 -19.84 -10.25 -8.24
N TYR A 618 -19.31 -11.31 -8.84
CA TYR A 618 -20.08 -12.44 -9.30
C TYR A 618 -19.38 -13.76 -9.00
N ASN A 619 -20.06 -14.62 -8.24
CA ASN A 619 -19.59 -15.98 -8.00
C ASN A 619 -20.24 -16.97 -8.96
N LEU A 620 -19.42 -17.74 -9.66
CA LEU A 620 -19.85 -18.68 -10.69
C LEU A 620 -20.59 -19.92 -10.16
N ASN A 621 -20.31 -20.35 -8.93
CA ASN A 621 -20.97 -21.52 -8.36
C ASN A 621 -22.34 -21.16 -7.75
N THR A 622 -22.48 -19.96 -7.17
CA THR A 622 -23.77 -19.52 -6.60
C THR A 622 -24.59 -18.65 -7.54
N SER A 623 -24.03 -18.27 -8.70
CA SER A 623 -24.63 -17.34 -9.66
C SER A 623 -25.09 -16.02 -9.03
N ALA A 624 -24.36 -15.55 -8.02
CA ALA A 624 -24.73 -14.40 -7.20
C ALA A 624 -23.49 -13.72 -6.62
N MET A 625 -23.66 -12.47 -6.17
CA MET A 625 -22.65 -11.75 -5.41
C MET A 625 -22.31 -12.48 -4.10
N ARG A 626 -21.03 -12.47 -3.70
CA ARG A 626 -20.58 -13.02 -2.42
C ARG A 626 -19.58 -12.09 -1.78
N ASN A 627 -20.05 -11.29 -0.82
CA ASN A 627 -19.18 -10.49 0.05
C ASN A 627 -19.43 -10.85 1.51
N LYS A 628 -18.37 -10.72 2.32
CA LYS A 628 -18.45 -10.81 3.78
C LYS A 628 -17.83 -9.55 4.35
N THR A 629 -18.67 -8.60 4.71
CA THR A 629 -18.33 -7.28 5.25
C THR A 629 -19.33 -6.93 6.38
N ALA A 630 -19.10 -5.86 7.14
CA ALA A 630 -20.16 -5.32 8.00
C ALA A 630 -21.28 -4.70 7.13
N ALA A 631 -22.54 -5.01 7.46
CA ALA A 631 -23.72 -4.58 6.70
C ALA A 631 -23.77 -3.04 6.51
N ASP A 632 -23.29 -2.28 7.50
CA ASP A 632 -23.32 -0.80 7.50
C ASP A 632 -22.23 -0.15 6.65
N ILE A 633 -21.15 -0.87 6.30
CA ILE A 633 -20.04 -0.34 5.46
C ILE A 633 -20.33 -0.54 3.97
N TYR A 634 -21.21 -1.50 3.64
CA TYR A 634 -21.62 -1.82 2.28
C TYR A 634 -22.91 -1.10 1.86
N SER A 635 -23.24 0.02 2.50
CA SER A 635 -24.50 0.73 2.29
C SER A 635 -24.51 1.53 0.96
N ALA A 636 -25.23 0.96 -0.01
CA ALA A 636 -25.81 1.56 -1.24
C ALA A 636 -25.00 1.50 -2.56
N PRO A 637 -25.68 1.25 -3.69
CA PRO A 637 -26.11 -0.04 -4.20
C PRO A 637 -25.15 -0.53 -5.30
N THR A 638 -24.46 -1.65 -5.11
CA THR A 638 -24.00 -2.49 -6.24
C THR A 638 -25.04 -3.55 -6.57
N GLN A 639 -26.33 -3.23 -6.38
CA GLN A 639 -27.45 -4.10 -6.69
C GLN A 639 -27.84 -3.96 -8.16
N ASP A 640 -26.91 -4.28 -9.06
CA ASP A 640 -27.30 -4.53 -10.43
C ASP A 640 -26.82 -5.94 -10.80
N ILE A 641 -27.60 -6.91 -10.32
CA ILE A 641 -27.41 -8.33 -10.60
C ILE A 641 -27.47 -8.57 -12.12
N ASP A 642 -28.19 -7.70 -12.85
CA ASP A 642 -28.30 -7.74 -14.31
C ASP A 642 -27.01 -7.24 -14.97
N LEU A 643 -26.34 -6.21 -14.42
CA LEU A 643 -24.99 -5.82 -14.87
C LEU A 643 -23.93 -6.91 -14.59
N ALA A 644 -23.99 -7.59 -13.44
CA ALA A 644 -23.09 -8.71 -13.15
C ALA A 644 -23.34 -9.91 -14.10
N ALA A 645 -24.61 -10.20 -14.40
CA ALA A 645 -25.01 -11.21 -15.38
C ALA A 645 -24.67 -10.82 -16.82
N GLN A 646 -24.71 -9.53 -17.17
CA GLN A 646 -24.27 -8.99 -18.46
C GLN A 646 -22.75 -9.06 -18.59
N ALA A 647 -21.98 -8.66 -17.56
CA ALA A 647 -20.53 -8.82 -17.53
C ALA A 647 -20.12 -10.29 -17.67
N TRP A 648 -20.89 -11.20 -17.07
CA TRP A 648 -20.69 -12.64 -17.22
C TRP A 648 -21.06 -13.17 -18.61
N THR A 649 -22.18 -12.76 -19.18
CA THR A 649 -22.57 -13.12 -20.57
C THR A 649 -21.52 -12.64 -21.55
N TRP A 650 -21.13 -11.37 -21.45
CA TRP A 650 -20.05 -10.80 -22.24
C TRP A 650 -18.72 -11.55 -22.03
N PHE A 651 -18.36 -11.91 -20.80
CA PHE A 651 -17.14 -12.69 -20.51
C PHE A 651 -17.16 -14.07 -21.16
N LYS A 652 -18.29 -14.81 -21.08
CA LYS A 652 -18.44 -16.11 -21.73
C LYS A 652 -18.30 -16.00 -23.25
N ASP A 653 -18.85 -14.96 -23.83
CA ASP A 653 -18.94 -14.83 -25.29
C ASP A 653 -17.64 -14.32 -25.92
N ASN A 654 -16.74 -13.69 -25.14
CA ASN A 654 -15.57 -12.96 -25.66
C ASN A 654 -14.20 -13.44 -25.10
N HIS A 655 -14.12 -14.61 -24.46
CA HIS A 655 -12.89 -15.19 -23.87
C HIS A 655 -11.56 -14.90 -24.63
N PRO A 656 -10.42 -14.68 -23.95
CA PRO A 656 -10.21 -14.05 -22.66
C PRO A 656 -9.95 -12.56 -22.86
N VAL A 657 -10.86 -11.70 -22.38
CA VAL A 657 -10.59 -10.26 -22.40
C VAL A 657 -9.92 -9.87 -21.08
N ARG A 658 -8.77 -9.19 -21.18
CA ARG A 658 -8.01 -8.66 -20.02
C ARG A 658 -8.68 -7.46 -19.34
N GLN A 659 -9.79 -7.00 -19.91
CA GLN A 659 -10.53 -5.82 -19.53
C GLN A 659 -12.04 -6.01 -19.74
N LEU A 660 -12.86 -5.22 -19.06
CA LEU A 660 -14.29 -5.10 -19.29
C LEU A 660 -14.63 -3.65 -19.70
N PRO A 661 -15.15 -3.40 -20.92
CA PRO A 661 -15.75 -2.11 -21.23
C PRO A 661 -17.06 -2.00 -20.45
N VAL A 662 -17.17 -0.99 -19.60
CA VAL A 662 -18.39 -0.70 -18.83
C VAL A 662 -19.05 0.57 -19.36
N ASN A 663 -20.39 0.57 -19.36
CA ASN A 663 -21.18 1.75 -19.73
C ASN A 663 -20.85 2.94 -18.81
N ASN A 664 -20.95 4.17 -19.35
CA ASN A 664 -20.64 5.43 -18.65
C ASN A 664 -21.45 5.74 -17.37
N ALA A 665 -22.27 4.81 -16.88
CA ALA A 665 -23.00 4.98 -15.62
C ALA A 665 -22.09 4.97 -14.39
N LEU A 666 -20.88 4.41 -14.49
CA LEU A 666 -19.91 4.46 -13.38
C LEU A 666 -19.21 5.83 -13.33
N PRO A 667 -19.16 6.49 -12.15
CA PRO A 667 -18.31 7.65 -11.95
C PRO A 667 -16.85 7.30 -12.25
N ALA A 668 -16.24 8.01 -13.20
CA ALA A 668 -14.81 7.89 -13.49
C ALA A 668 -14.00 8.32 -12.27
N LEU A 669 -12.95 7.57 -11.94
CA LEU A 669 -11.94 8.03 -11.00
C LEU A 669 -11.01 9.03 -11.73
N PRO A 670 -11.02 10.33 -11.38
CA PRO A 670 -10.13 11.31 -12.00
C PRO A 670 -8.70 10.81 -12.06
N ASN A 671 -8.01 11.07 -13.18
CA ASN A 671 -6.64 10.66 -13.49
C ASN A 671 -6.26 9.16 -13.34
N PHE A 672 -7.14 8.27 -12.87
CA PHE A 672 -6.90 6.82 -12.74
C PHE A 672 -7.77 5.97 -13.68
N ALA A 673 -8.92 6.50 -14.11
CA ALA A 673 -9.78 5.84 -15.08
C ALA A 673 -9.25 6.03 -16.51
N VAL A 674 -9.26 4.94 -17.28
CA VAL A 674 -8.98 4.96 -18.71
C VAL A 674 -10.26 4.75 -19.49
N GLN A 675 -10.38 5.47 -20.60
CA GLN A 675 -11.57 5.48 -21.45
C GLN A 675 -11.19 5.21 -22.90
N THR A 676 -12.03 4.46 -23.60
CA THR A 676 -11.98 4.29 -25.04
C THR A 676 -13.35 4.62 -25.63
N GLY A 677 -13.41 5.68 -26.45
CA GLY A 677 -14.68 6.21 -26.96
C GLY A 677 -15.61 6.62 -25.81
N HIS A 678 -16.79 6.02 -25.73
CA HIS A 678 -17.80 6.27 -24.70
C HIS A 678 -17.82 5.21 -23.58
N HIS A 679 -16.74 4.44 -23.39
CA HIS A 679 -16.69 3.40 -22.36
C HIS A 679 -15.47 3.59 -21.44
N GLN A 680 -15.67 3.35 -20.15
CA GLN A 680 -14.56 3.16 -19.21
C GLN A 680 -14.03 1.74 -19.34
N LEU A 681 -12.71 1.59 -19.22
CA LEU A 681 -12.02 0.30 -19.21
C LEU A 681 -11.65 -0.07 -17.77
N ILE A 682 -12.10 -1.25 -17.34
CA ILE A 682 -11.69 -1.88 -16.08
C ILE A 682 -10.78 -3.06 -16.42
N GLY A 683 -9.62 -3.18 -15.79
CA GLY A 683 -8.65 -4.25 -16.03
C GLY A 683 -7.40 -3.80 -16.78
N ASN A 684 -6.66 -4.78 -17.30
CA ASN A 684 -5.38 -4.55 -17.97
C ASN A 684 -5.58 -4.15 -19.44
N TYR A 685 -4.95 -3.06 -19.84
CA TYR A 685 -4.85 -2.59 -21.22
C TYR A 685 -3.41 -2.24 -21.55
N THR A 686 -3.00 -2.54 -22.78
CA THR A 686 -1.73 -2.10 -23.33
C THR A 686 -1.84 -0.61 -23.67
N MET A 687 -1.09 0.23 -22.96
CA MET A 687 -0.83 1.60 -23.41
C MET A 687 0.22 1.51 -24.53
N ASP A 688 -0.16 1.11 -25.74
CA ASP A 688 0.72 1.32 -26.88
C ASP A 688 0.97 2.83 -26.98
N SER A 689 2.23 3.20 -27.12
CA SER A 689 2.75 4.58 -27.14
C SER A 689 2.22 5.46 -28.30
N GLY A 690 1.11 5.09 -28.94
CA GLY A 690 0.48 5.83 -30.02
C GLY A 690 -1.00 5.55 -30.31
N SER A 691 -1.73 4.70 -29.56
CA SER A 691 -3.10 4.31 -29.95
C SER A 691 -4.24 4.67 -28.99
N LEU A 692 -3.97 5.03 -27.73
CA LEU A 692 -4.96 5.73 -26.90
C LEU A 692 -4.86 7.22 -27.21
N LYS A 693 -5.73 7.70 -28.10
CA LYS A 693 -5.96 9.13 -28.26
C LYS A 693 -6.26 9.72 -26.87
N GLU A 694 -5.57 10.80 -26.53
CA GLU A 694 -5.99 11.72 -25.49
C GLU A 694 -7.52 11.88 -25.55
N ARG A 695 -8.17 11.92 -24.38
CA ARG A 695 -9.61 12.15 -24.27
C ARG A 695 -10.06 13.19 -25.31
N PRO A 696 -11.19 13.00 -26.01
CA PRO A 696 -11.85 14.12 -26.65
C PRO A 696 -12.15 15.14 -25.54
N THR A 697 -11.60 16.34 -25.70
CA THR A 697 -12.03 17.52 -24.97
C THR A 697 -13.53 17.69 -25.17
N ASN A 698 -14.32 17.39 -24.14
CA ASN A 698 -15.68 17.89 -23.96
C ASN A 698 -15.98 17.96 -22.46
#